data_AF-A0A0J7N8L8-F1
#
_entry.id   AF-A0A0J7N8L8-F1
#
_cell.length_a   1.000
_cell.length_b   1.000
_cell.length_c   1.000
_cell.angle_alpha   90.00
_cell.angle_beta   90.00
_cell.angle_gamma   90.00
#
_symmetry.space_group_name_H-M   'P 1'
#
loop_
_entity.id
_entity.type
_entity.pdbx_description
1 polymer ?
#
loop_
_entity_poly.entity_id
_entity_poly.type
_entity_poly.pdbx_seq_one_letter_code
_entity_poly.pdbx_strand_id
1 'polypeptide(L)'
;MATLSLRISIPEKNATKMMQFDPSTSVYDACRIIREKLAEASNMGQPKDYGLFLADEDVKKGVWLEPGRNLDYYILRNGDLLEYRRKLRTLRVRMLDGTLKTMLVDDSQPVANLMVVICTKIGITNHDEYSLVRELVEEENENQKPGNFGTLTLKRKKEEKGERDAKMEQLRKKLKTDDEVNWIDPSKTLREQGIDESETVLLRRKFFFSDQNIDSRDPVQLSLLYVQARDAILDGTHPITQEKACVFAGIQCQIQFGDHKEEKHKPGFLDLKEFLPQSYVKVKGIEKKVYAEHKKHIGLSELDAKVLYTKTARSLNTYGVTFFLVKEKMKGKNKLVPRLLGVTKDSVLRLDEKTKEILKTWPLTTVRRWGASPNTFTLDFGDYSDQYYSVQTTEAEQILQLIAGYIDIILKKQKAKDHFGIEGDEGSTMVEDSVSPLKATIMQHETSNVGKGNVEAVSVAIPAVMRAGGDGARPYGTGHIGGAQYTTVSGQVNIAHAPPMVQQTKVTSVLSEPQRALLSTISAGHEVIHIAEMELSTKAQLPELGTDPASLRWIEQTIDTHKQNVGSQIAAMNAATAQVVTLTSGPADDVDHTAVGAAITTIATNLPEMTKGVRMIAALMDDDTSGERLLDAARKLCSAFSDLLKATEPETKE
;
A
#
# COMPACT_ATOMS: atom_id res chain seq x y z
N MET A 1 -31.68 -3.21 41.82
CA MET A 1 -30.59 -3.00 40.86
C MET A 1 -30.06 -1.59 41.08
N ALA A 2 -28.76 -1.43 41.34
CA ALA A 2 -28.18 -0.11 41.57
C ALA A 2 -28.18 0.65 40.25
N THR A 3 -28.99 1.71 40.14
CA THR A 3 -29.05 2.55 38.95
C THR A 3 -27.98 3.63 39.02
N LEU A 4 -27.32 3.86 37.88
CA LEU A 4 -26.29 4.88 37.73
C LEU A 4 -26.95 6.15 37.20
N SER A 5 -26.93 7.24 37.97
CA SER A 5 -27.47 8.53 37.54
C SER A 5 -26.35 9.42 37.00
N LEU A 6 -26.33 9.64 35.69
CA LEU A 6 -25.31 10.41 34.99
C LEU A 6 -25.88 11.72 34.43
N ARG A 7 -25.07 12.78 34.44
CA ARG A 7 -25.39 14.03 33.76
C ARG A 7 -24.85 13.97 32.34
N ILE A 8 -25.73 13.90 31.35
CA ILE A 8 -25.37 13.92 29.95
C ILE A 8 -25.42 15.36 29.43
N SER A 9 -24.28 15.90 29.04
CA SER A 9 -24.13 17.20 28.40
C SER A 9 -24.06 17.05 26.89
N ILE A 10 -24.75 17.92 26.15
CA ILE A 10 -24.65 18.05 24.68
C ILE A 10 -24.05 19.44 24.42
N PRO A 11 -22.72 19.54 24.23
CA PRO A 11 -22.04 20.83 24.10
C PRO A 11 -22.57 21.68 22.93
N GLU A 12 -22.89 21.05 21.80
CA GLU A 12 -23.39 21.75 20.60
C GLU A 12 -24.77 22.42 20.79
N LYS A 13 -25.53 22.02 21.82
CA LYS A 13 -26.85 22.60 22.15
C LYS A 13 -26.88 23.26 23.53
N ASN A 14 -25.76 23.26 24.26
CA ASN A 14 -25.66 23.73 25.64
C ASN A 14 -26.74 23.14 26.56
N ALA A 15 -27.08 21.86 26.36
CA ALA A 15 -28.07 21.17 27.17
C ALA A 15 -27.41 20.15 28.08
N THR A 16 -27.83 20.11 29.35
CA THR A 16 -27.40 19.08 30.28
C THR A 16 -28.62 18.42 30.90
N LYS A 17 -28.73 17.09 30.77
CA LYS A 17 -29.86 16.33 31.29
C LYS A 17 -29.39 15.14 32.11
N MET A 18 -30.04 14.95 33.25
CA MET A 18 -29.78 13.80 34.10
C MET A 18 -30.52 12.58 33.55
N MET A 19 -29.79 11.49 33.37
CA MET A 19 -30.30 10.22 32.86
C MET A 19 -29.88 9.07 33.78
N GLN A 20 -30.72 8.05 33.85
CA GLN A 20 -30.46 6.86 34.64
C GLN A 20 -30.13 5.71 33.69
N PHE A 21 -29.02 5.05 33.94
CA PHE A 21 -28.53 3.89 33.20
C PHE A 21 -28.31 2.72 34.15
N ASP A 22 -28.34 1.50 33.60
CA ASP A 22 -27.83 0.34 34.32
C ASP A 22 -26.30 0.33 34.22
N PRO A 23 -25.54 0.07 35.30
CA PRO A 23 -24.07 -0.07 35.23
C PRO A 23 -23.58 -1.06 34.17
N SER A 24 -24.37 -2.11 33.89
CA SER A 24 -24.07 -3.13 32.88
C SER A 24 -24.44 -2.71 31.44
N THR A 25 -25.00 -1.52 31.25
CA THR A 25 -25.35 -1.02 29.92
C THR A 25 -24.07 -0.80 29.11
N SER A 26 -24.04 -1.28 27.87
CA SER A 26 -22.97 -0.99 26.93
C SER A 26 -22.96 0.50 26.57
N VAL A 27 -21.78 1.06 26.28
CA VAL A 27 -21.66 2.45 25.81
C VAL A 27 -22.45 2.66 24.51
N TYR A 28 -22.51 1.66 23.64
CA TYR A 28 -23.33 1.70 22.43
C TYR A 28 -24.83 1.84 22.74
N ASP A 29 -25.36 1.03 23.66
CA ASP A 29 -26.76 1.12 24.07
C ASP A 29 -27.04 2.41 24.84
N ALA A 30 -26.09 2.89 25.65
CA ALA A 30 -26.19 4.18 26.33
C ALA A 30 -26.32 5.32 25.32
N CYS A 31 -25.48 5.34 24.26
CA CYS A 31 -25.61 6.28 23.14
C CYS A 31 -26.97 6.18 22.45
N ARG A 32 -27.52 4.97 22.24
CA ARG A 32 -28.85 4.78 21.65
C ARG A 32 -29.94 5.39 22.53
N ILE A 33 -29.92 5.09 23.83
CA ILE A 33 -30.89 5.60 24.81
C ILE A 33 -30.84 7.14 24.89
N ILE A 34 -29.65 7.72 24.84
CA ILE A 34 -29.45 9.18 24.81
C ILE A 34 -30.12 9.79 23.58
N ARG A 35 -29.94 9.20 22.39
CA ARG A 35 -30.56 9.68 21.15
C ARG A 35 -32.07 9.51 21.12
N GLU A 36 -32.61 8.45 21.73
CA GLU A 36 -34.05 8.22 21.81
C GLU A 36 -34.73 9.15 22.82
N LYS A 37 -34.08 9.45 23.94
CA LYS A 37 -34.66 10.26 25.03
C LYS A 37 -34.36 11.75 24.91
N LEU A 38 -33.32 12.16 24.18
CA LEU A 38 -32.96 13.56 23.94
C LEU A 38 -33.24 13.90 22.48
N ALA A 39 -34.34 14.63 22.25
CA ALA A 39 -34.70 15.13 20.92
C ALA A 39 -33.58 15.98 20.26
N GLU A 40 -32.75 16.61 21.09
CA GLU A 40 -31.58 17.38 20.67
C GLU A 40 -30.45 16.51 20.07
N ALA A 41 -30.31 15.26 20.52
CA ALA A 41 -29.33 14.30 20.01
C ALA A 41 -29.86 13.50 18.80
N SER A 42 -31.18 13.41 18.62
CA SER A 42 -31.80 12.68 17.49
C SER A 42 -31.55 13.37 16.14
N ASN A 43 -31.44 14.71 16.13
CA ASN A 43 -31.33 15.54 14.92
C ASN A 43 -29.89 15.88 14.50
N MET A 44 -28.88 15.30 15.17
CA MET A 44 -27.48 15.73 15.06
C MET A 44 -26.63 15.00 14.00
N GLY A 45 -27.17 13.99 13.31
CA GLY A 45 -26.48 13.27 12.23
C GLY A 45 -26.41 11.76 12.45
N GLN A 46 -25.45 11.09 11.80
CA GLN A 46 -25.31 9.64 11.89
C GLN A 46 -24.77 9.22 13.28
N PRO A 47 -25.30 8.13 13.88
CA PRO A 47 -24.86 7.66 15.20
C PRO A 47 -23.37 7.33 15.29
N LYS A 48 -22.72 7.01 14.18
CA LYS A 48 -21.30 6.65 14.11
C LYS A 48 -20.38 7.84 14.37
N ASP A 49 -20.84 9.05 14.09
CA ASP A 49 -20.03 10.27 14.20
C ASP A 49 -20.03 10.85 15.62
N TYR A 50 -20.83 10.30 16.53
CA TYR A 50 -20.98 10.77 17.91
C TYR A 50 -20.54 9.69 18.90
N GLY A 51 -20.05 10.13 20.04
CA GLY A 51 -19.66 9.26 21.14
C GLY A 51 -19.89 9.92 22.48
N LEU A 52 -19.72 9.13 23.54
CA LEU A 52 -19.65 9.65 24.89
C LEU A 52 -18.20 9.94 25.25
N PHE A 53 -17.99 11.13 25.77
CA PHE A 53 -16.69 11.66 26.16
C PHE A 53 -16.73 12.00 27.65
N LEU A 54 -15.76 11.50 28.39
CA LEU A 54 -15.55 11.86 29.78
C LEU A 54 -14.59 13.06 29.81
N ALA A 55 -15.12 14.23 30.12
CA ALA A 55 -14.33 15.45 30.26
C ALA A 55 -13.56 15.45 31.61
N ASP A 56 -12.31 15.89 31.57
CA ASP A 56 -11.42 16.08 32.72
C ASP A 56 -10.99 17.56 32.77
N GLU A 57 -10.46 18.05 33.90
CA GLU A 57 -9.92 19.42 34.02
C GLU A 57 -8.74 19.64 33.06
N ASP A 58 -7.96 18.59 32.82
CA ASP A 58 -6.93 18.58 31.77
C ASP A 58 -7.52 18.07 30.44
N VAL A 59 -7.54 18.92 29.40
CA VAL A 59 -7.98 18.58 28.03
C VAL A 59 -7.26 17.34 27.46
N LYS A 60 -6.04 17.05 27.95
CA LYS A 60 -5.19 15.92 27.57
C LYS A 60 -5.62 14.59 28.19
N LYS A 61 -6.38 14.62 29.30
CA LYS A 61 -6.83 13.42 30.03
C LYS A 61 -8.28 13.04 29.71
N GLY A 62 -8.97 13.82 28.89
CA GLY A 62 -10.33 13.47 28.48
C GLY A 62 -10.36 12.19 27.66
N VAL A 63 -11.25 11.26 28.01
CA VAL A 63 -11.30 9.91 27.46
C VAL A 63 -12.58 9.69 26.66
N TRP A 64 -12.45 9.15 25.45
CA TRP A 64 -13.58 8.64 24.69
C TRP A 64 -13.99 7.25 25.17
N LEU A 65 -15.28 7.08 25.45
CA LEU A 65 -15.84 5.80 25.89
C LEU A 65 -15.96 4.85 24.69
N GLU A 66 -15.45 3.63 24.83
CA GLU A 66 -15.45 2.61 23.77
C GLU A 66 -16.85 1.99 23.63
N PRO A 67 -17.44 1.93 22.43
CA PRO A 67 -18.81 1.43 22.24
C PRO A 67 -19.05 0.00 22.73
N GLY A 68 -18.03 -0.85 22.71
CA GLY A 68 -18.10 -2.26 23.11
C GLY A 68 -17.85 -2.51 24.60
N ARG A 69 -17.54 -1.47 25.39
CA ARG A 69 -17.36 -1.59 26.85
C ARG A 69 -18.62 -1.18 27.59
N ASN A 70 -18.71 -1.64 28.83
CA ASN A 70 -19.79 -1.31 29.74
C ASN A 70 -19.46 -0.01 30.50
N LEU A 71 -20.48 0.67 31.01
CA LEU A 71 -20.31 1.91 31.77
C LEU A 71 -19.58 1.68 33.11
N ASP A 72 -19.70 0.48 33.70
CA ASP A 72 -19.00 0.09 34.93
C ASP A 72 -17.47 0.05 34.79
N TYR A 73 -16.96 -0.27 33.61
CA TYR A 73 -15.53 -0.35 33.32
C TYR A 73 -14.81 0.98 33.60
N TYR A 74 -15.51 2.10 33.39
CA TYR A 74 -14.96 3.45 33.54
C TYR A 74 -15.12 4.01 34.97
N ILE A 75 -15.57 3.19 35.93
CA ILE A 75 -15.70 3.54 37.36
C ILE A 75 -16.50 4.84 37.55
N LEU A 76 -17.57 4.99 36.77
CA LEU A 76 -18.44 6.15 36.83
C LEU A 76 -19.25 6.15 38.14
N ARG A 77 -19.47 7.34 38.70
CA ARG A 77 -20.25 7.58 39.92
C ARG A 77 -21.52 8.37 39.62
N ASN A 78 -22.45 8.31 40.56
CA ASN A 78 -23.68 9.09 40.49
C ASN A 78 -23.37 10.59 40.49
N GLY A 79 -23.84 11.30 39.47
CA GLY A 79 -23.63 12.72 39.26
C GLY A 79 -22.47 13.08 38.33
N ASP A 80 -21.72 12.09 37.83
CA ASP A 80 -20.64 12.32 36.87
C ASP A 80 -21.17 12.89 35.54
N LEU A 81 -20.36 13.73 34.90
CA LEU A 81 -20.69 14.45 33.68
C LEU A 81 -20.10 13.70 32.48
N LEU A 82 -20.95 13.26 31.56
CA LEU A 82 -20.54 12.74 30.26
C LEU A 82 -21.00 13.68 29.16
N GLU A 83 -20.13 13.93 28.19
CA GLU A 83 -20.44 14.74 27.02
C GLU A 83 -20.81 13.86 25.83
N TYR A 84 -21.99 14.06 25.27
CA TYR A 84 -22.35 13.51 23.98
C TYR A 84 -21.86 14.47 22.89
N ARG A 85 -20.67 14.20 22.37
CA ARG A 85 -19.95 15.08 21.42
C ARG A 85 -19.68 14.36 20.10
N ARG A 86 -19.59 15.13 19.02
CA ARG A 86 -19.11 14.66 17.73
C ARG A 86 -17.63 14.25 17.81
N LYS A 87 -17.32 13.03 17.38
CA LYS A 87 -15.96 12.46 17.34
C LYS A 87 -15.09 13.09 16.26
N LEU A 88 -15.70 13.58 15.20
CA LEU A 88 -15.01 14.22 14.08
C LEU A 88 -14.53 15.61 14.48
N ARG A 89 -13.21 15.81 14.45
CA ARG A 89 -12.53 17.10 14.58
C ARG A 89 -11.83 17.49 13.29
N THR A 90 -11.59 18.78 13.09
CA THR A 90 -10.75 19.27 11.99
C THR A 90 -9.27 19.15 12.36
N LEU A 91 -8.47 18.64 11.43
CA LEU A 91 -7.02 18.57 11.52
C LEU A 91 -6.40 19.25 10.30
N ARG A 92 -5.44 20.14 10.53
CA ARG A 92 -4.68 20.82 9.48
C ARG A 92 -3.43 20.01 9.18
N VAL A 93 -3.38 19.40 8.01
CA VAL A 93 -2.24 18.59 7.55
C VAL A 93 -1.49 19.34 6.45
N ARG A 94 -0.19 19.59 6.66
CA ARG A 94 0.72 20.06 5.62
C ARG A 94 1.20 18.87 4.78
N MET A 95 1.01 18.97 3.48
CA MET A 95 1.41 17.97 2.50
C MET A 95 2.91 18.09 2.14
N LEU A 96 3.42 17.09 1.41
CA LEU A 96 4.80 17.04 0.95
C LEU A 96 5.15 18.16 -0.05
N ASP A 97 4.15 18.67 -0.77
CA ASP A 97 4.27 19.80 -1.71
C ASP A 97 4.19 21.18 -1.00
N GLY A 98 4.05 21.20 0.33
CA GLY A 98 3.90 22.40 1.15
C GLY A 98 2.47 22.93 1.27
N THR A 99 1.48 22.31 0.62
CA THR A 99 0.08 22.73 0.71
C THR A 99 -0.54 22.38 2.06
N LEU A 100 -1.41 23.25 2.59
CA LEU A 100 -2.16 23.02 3.82
C LEU A 100 -3.56 22.52 3.49
N LYS A 101 -3.88 21.28 3.89
CA LYS A 101 -5.22 20.70 3.71
C LYS A 101 -5.88 20.51 5.08
N THR A 102 -7.10 21.00 5.21
CA THR A 102 -7.92 20.76 6.40
C THR A 102 -8.78 19.53 6.19
N MET A 103 -8.70 18.57 7.10
CA MET A 103 -9.34 17.26 6.97
C MET A 103 -10.13 16.92 8.23
N LEU A 104 -11.30 16.28 8.07
CA LEU A 104 -12.05 15.73 9.20
C LEU A 104 -11.47 14.37 9.60
N VAL A 105 -11.10 14.24 10.87
CA VAL A 105 -10.49 13.05 11.50
C VAL A 105 -11.22 12.69 12.80
N ASP A 106 -11.23 11.41 13.17
CA ASP A 106 -11.86 10.94 14.41
C ASP A 106 -10.90 11.07 15.61
N ASP A 107 -11.26 11.93 16.57
CA ASP A 107 -10.43 12.20 17.76
C ASP A 107 -10.29 11.00 18.71
N SER A 108 -11.19 10.00 18.61
CA SER A 108 -11.16 8.80 19.44
C SER A 108 -10.18 7.74 18.96
N GLN A 109 -9.67 7.88 17.73
CA GLN A 109 -8.80 6.89 17.09
C GLN A 109 -7.31 7.23 17.30
N PRO A 110 -6.44 6.20 17.43
CA PRO A 110 -5.00 6.41 17.45
C PRO A 110 -4.51 6.95 16.11
N VAL A 111 -3.39 7.67 16.14
CA VAL A 111 -2.80 8.30 14.94
C VAL A 111 -2.52 7.31 13.81
N ALA A 112 -2.18 6.05 14.13
CA ALA A 112 -2.02 4.98 13.14
C ALA A 112 -3.29 4.75 12.30
N ASN A 113 -4.48 4.72 12.92
CA ASN A 113 -5.74 4.53 12.21
C ASN A 113 -6.11 5.79 11.42
N LEU A 114 -5.79 6.97 11.96
CA LEU A 114 -5.98 8.24 11.28
C LEU A 114 -5.11 8.36 10.03
N MET A 115 -3.91 7.78 10.04
CA MET A 115 -3.00 7.78 8.89
C MET A 115 -3.64 7.12 7.67
N VAL A 116 -4.38 6.01 7.86
CA VAL A 116 -5.09 5.32 6.77
C VAL A 116 -6.10 6.26 6.13
N VAL A 117 -6.92 6.95 6.94
CA VAL A 117 -7.94 7.90 6.44
C VAL A 117 -7.31 9.10 5.75
N ILE A 118 -6.23 9.64 6.33
CA ILE A 118 -5.50 10.79 5.78
C ILE A 118 -4.87 10.41 4.43
N CYS A 119 -4.14 9.30 4.38
CA CYS A 119 -3.47 8.83 3.15
C CYS A 119 -4.47 8.49 2.04
N THR A 120 -5.56 7.76 2.34
CA THR A 120 -6.60 7.44 1.35
C THR A 120 -7.28 8.70 0.78
N LYS A 121 -7.53 9.73 1.61
CA LYS A 121 -8.09 11.00 1.15
C LYS A 121 -7.12 11.87 0.33
N ILE A 122 -5.82 11.60 0.42
CA ILE A 122 -4.78 12.26 -0.36
C ILE A 122 -4.47 11.47 -1.65
N GLY A 123 -4.82 10.18 -1.70
CA GLY A 123 -4.47 9.28 -2.80
C GLY A 123 -3.13 8.56 -2.59
N ILE A 124 -2.64 8.50 -1.35
CA ILE A 124 -1.43 7.75 -1.00
C ILE A 124 -1.86 6.35 -0.58
N THR A 125 -1.45 5.34 -1.35
CA THR A 125 -1.76 3.92 -1.10
C THR A 125 -0.91 3.32 0.02
N ASN A 126 0.35 3.76 0.16
CA ASN A 126 1.31 3.25 1.14
C ASN A 126 1.23 3.98 2.49
N HIS A 127 0.10 3.93 3.18
CA HIS A 127 -0.10 4.64 4.45
C HIS A 127 0.87 4.22 5.58
N ASP A 128 1.38 2.98 5.54
CA ASP A 128 2.32 2.45 6.54
C ASP A 128 3.74 3.06 6.42
N GLU A 129 4.05 3.76 5.33
CA GLU A 129 5.35 4.43 5.13
C GLU A 129 5.39 5.88 5.63
N TYR A 130 4.23 6.46 5.90
CA TYR A 130 4.09 7.86 6.29
C TYR A 130 3.76 7.99 7.77
N SER A 131 4.25 9.07 8.37
CA SER A 131 3.92 9.44 9.74
C SER A 131 3.73 10.95 9.85
N LEU A 132 3.11 11.40 10.94
CA LEU A 132 2.89 12.81 11.19
C LEU A 132 4.01 13.35 12.06
N VAL A 133 4.43 14.58 11.74
CA VAL A 133 5.39 15.35 12.49
C VAL A 133 4.68 16.56 13.06
N ARG A 134 4.91 16.85 14.33
CA ARG A 134 4.42 18.06 14.97
C ARG A 134 5.32 19.22 14.54
N GLU A 135 4.73 20.19 13.85
CA GLU A 135 5.42 21.43 13.53
C GLU A 135 5.26 22.39 14.70
N LEU A 136 6.25 22.41 15.59
CA LEU A 136 6.37 23.50 16.54
C LEU A 136 6.84 24.71 15.74
N VAL A 137 5.95 25.69 15.55
CA VAL A 137 6.38 27.01 15.10
C VAL A 137 7.27 27.54 16.21
N GLU A 138 8.59 27.56 15.99
CA GLU A 138 9.46 28.39 16.81
C GLU A 138 8.96 29.82 16.59
N GLU A 139 8.22 30.36 17.54
CA GLU A 139 8.12 31.81 17.66
C GLU A 139 9.55 32.32 17.71
N GLU A 140 9.91 33.18 16.75
CA GLU A 140 11.17 33.89 16.74
C GLU A 140 11.31 34.61 18.08
N ASN A 141 11.99 33.98 19.03
CA ASN A 141 12.47 34.64 20.24
C ASN A 141 13.68 35.49 19.82
N GLU A 142 13.41 36.55 19.06
CA GLU A 142 14.29 37.70 19.02
C GLU A 142 14.46 38.23 20.45
N ASN A 143 15.73 38.37 20.84
CA ASN A 143 16.22 39.02 22.06
C ASN A 143 16.23 38.21 23.36
N GLN A 144 17.21 37.30 23.50
CA GLN A 144 18.03 37.27 24.71
C GLN A 144 19.51 37.24 24.37
N LYS A 145 20.14 38.43 24.42
CA LYS A 145 21.61 38.55 24.54
C LYS A 145 22.06 37.80 25.80
N PRO A 146 23.18 37.05 25.78
CA PRO A 146 23.69 36.45 27.00
C PRO A 146 24.22 37.56 27.92
N GLY A 147 23.50 37.80 29.01
CA GLY A 147 23.89 38.70 30.09
C GLY A 147 25.14 38.17 30.78
N ASN A 148 26.23 38.92 30.63
CA ASN A 148 27.48 38.74 31.33
C ASN A 148 27.31 39.07 32.83
N PHE A 149 27.19 38.08 33.71
CA PHE A 149 27.41 38.26 35.14
C PHE A 149 28.33 37.17 35.68
N GLY A 150 29.53 37.61 36.06
CA GLY A 150 30.48 36.81 36.79
C GLY A 150 30.08 36.66 38.25
N THR A 151 30.17 35.44 38.75
CA THR A 151 30.43 35.17 40.16
C THR A 151 31.52 34.13 40.26
N LEU A 152 32.63 34.57 40.85
CA LEU A 152 33.81 33.82 41.20
C LEU A 152 33.48 32.79 42.29
N THR A 153 33.39 31.51 41.94
CA THR A 153 33.57 30.42 42.89
C THR A 153 34.40 29.32 42.25
N LEU A 154 35.67 29.24 42.64
CA LEU A 154 36.55 28.11 42.35
C LEU A 154 35.94 26.82 42.93
N LYS A 155 35.57 25.89 42.06
CA LYS A 155 35.48 24.47 42.43
C LYS A 155 35.97 23.60 41.29
N ARG A 156 37.29 23.34 41.29
CA ARG A 156 37.94 22.28 40.51
C ARG A 156 37.25 20.94 40.79
N LYS A 157 36.40 20.47 39.87
CA LYS A 157 36.07 19.04 39.75
C LYS A 157 35.42 18.71 38.39
N LYS A 158 36.13 17.88 37.61
CA LYS A 158 35.62 17.01 36.53
C LYS A 158 35.45 17.61 35.12
N GLU A 159 36.53 18.13 34.54
CA GLU A 159 36.59 18.64 33.15
C GLU A 159 36.51 17.53 32.06
N GLU A 160 36.82 16.27 32.36
CA GLU A 160 36.80 15.20 31.31
C GLU A 160 35.40 14.79 30.81
N LYS A 161 34.32 15.05 31.57
CA LYS A 161 32.96 14.65 31.19
C LYS A 161 32.28 15.71 30.30
N GLY A 162 32.57 16.99 30.54
CA GLY A 162 32.02 18.12 29.78
C GLY A 162 32.61 18.24 28.36
N GLU A 163 33.92 18.03 28.17
CA GLU A 163 34.51 18.06 26.83
C GLU A 163 34.03 16.92 25.92
N ARG A 164 33.78 15.72 26.48
CA ARG A 164 33.30 14.56 25.72
C ARG A 164 31.84 14.70 25.30
N ASP A 165 31.00 15.33 26.12
CA ASP A 165 29.61 15.67 25.73
C ASP A 165 29.56 16.85 24.78
N ALA A 166 30.36 17.90 24.96
CA ALA A 166 30.48 19.00 24.00
C ALA A 166 30.98 18.51 22.63
N LYS A 167 31.89 17.54 22.60
CA LYS A 167 32.36 16.93 21.35
C LYS A 167 31.29 16.06 20.69
N MET A 168 30.44 15.39 21.45
CA MET A 168 29.28 14.66 20.93
C MET A 168 28.22 15.62 20.39
N GLU A 169 27.94 16.70 21.09
CA GLU A 169 26.99 17.72 20.66
C GLU A 169 27.50 18.44 19.40
N GLN A 170 28.80 18.70 19.30
CA GLN A 170 29.42 19.16 18.06
C GLN A 170 29.41 18.12 16.93
N LEU A 171 29.44 16.82 17.26
CA LEU A 171 29.33 15.75 16.27
C LEU A 171 27.88 15.59 15.81
N ARG A 172 26.89 15.67 16.70
CA ARG A 172 25.45 15.77 16.39
C ARG A 172 25.13 17.00 15.56
N LYS A 173 25.73 18.15 15.88
CA LYS A 173 25.57 19.37 15.08
C LYS A 173 26.21 19.28 13.69
N LYS A 174 27.15 18.36 13.47
CA LYS A 174 27.84 18.12 12.17
C LYS A 174 27.24 16.97 11.37
N LEU A 175 26.67 15.99 12.06
CA LEU A 175 25.91 14.87 11.54
C LEU A 175 24.48 15.18 11.94
N LYS A 176 23.77 15.96 11.13
CA LYS A 176 22.37 16.31 11.34
C LYS A 176 21.60 14.98 11.39
N THR A 177 21.56 14.37 12.58
CA THR A 177 20.68 13.26 12.92
C THR A 177 19.27 13.81 12.84
N ASP A 178 18.25 12.97 12.66
CA ASP A 178 16.84 13.37 12.46
C ASP A 178 16.20 14.03 13.73
N ASP A 179 17.04 14.65 14.57
CA ASP A 179 16.80 15.33 15.86
C ASP A 179 15.82 16.51 15.78
N GLU A 180 15.57 17.06 14.58
CA GLU A 180 14.64 18.20 14.42
C GLU A 180 13.21 17.76 14.07
N VAL A 181 12.94 16.45 13.97
CA VAL A 181 11.64 15.93 13.55
C VAL A 181 10.88 15.39 14.76
N ASN A 182 9.98 16.22 15.28
CA ASN A 182 9.11 15.84 16.40
C ASN A 182 8.00 14.88 15.92
N TRP A 183 8.36 13.62 15.73
CA TRP A 183 7.43 12.57 15.28
C TRP A 183 6.31 12.35 16.30
N ILE A 184 5.09 12.27 15.79
CA ILE A 184 3.89 11.97 16.58
C ILE A 184 3.83 10.46 16.80
N ASP A 185 3.53 10.03 18.03
CA ASP A 185 3.39 8.62 18.41
C ASP A 185 2.17 8.01 17.71
N PRO A 186 2.34 7.01 16.83
CA PRO A 186 1.21 6.39 16.11
C PRO A 186 0.25 5.63 17.02
N SER A 187 0.71 5.19 18.20
CA SER A 187 -0.07 4.33 19.11
C SER A 187 -1.06 5.09 19.98
N LYS A 188 -0.88 6.41 20.10
CA LYS A 188 -1.70 7.29 20.94
C LYS A 188 -2.63 8.15 20.09
N THR A 189 -3.66 8.69 20.71
CA THR A 189 -4.53 9.69 20.07
C THR A 189 -3.83 11.04 19.95
N LEU A 190 -4.35 11.92 19.08
CA LEU A 190 -3.83 13.29 18.94
C LEU A 190 -4.03 14.11 20.24
N ARG A 191 -5.12 13.85 20.96
CA ARG A 191 -5.48 14.54 22.22
C ARG A 191 -4.53 14.22 23.37
N GLU A 192 -4.20 12.95 23.58
CA GLU A 192 -3.27 12.51 24.63
C GLU A 192 -1.87 13.12 24.45
N GLN A 193 -1.50 13.41 23.21
CA GLN A 193 -0.22 14.05 22.84
C GLN A 193 -0.28 15.58 22.92
N GLY A 194 -1.45 16.15 23.26
CA GLY A 194 -1.65 17.59 23.39
C GLY A 194 -1.58 18.34 22.07
N ILE A 195 -2.06 17.73 20.98
CA ILE A 195 -2.19 18.37 19.67
C ILE A 195 -3.60 18.98 19.56
N ASP A 196 -3.64 20.30 19.47
CA ASP A 196 -4.88 21.08 19.38
C ASP A 196 -5.45 21.11 17.94
N GLU A 197 -6.72 21.46 17.76
CA GLU A 197 -7.40 21.58 16.46
C GLU A 197 -6.82 22.72 15.62
N SER A 198 -6.21 23.72 16.27
CA SER A 198 -5.53 24.84 15.58
C SER A 198 -4.13 24.50 15.06
N GLU A 199 -3.52 23.45 15.59
CA GLU A 199 -2.13 23.08 15.29
C GLU A 199 -2.01 22.41 13.91
N THR A 200 -0.91 22.68 13.21
CA THR A 200 -0.63 22.09 11.90
C THR A 200 0.35 20.93 12.07
N VAL A 201 0.01 19.78 11.50
CA VAL A 201 0.88 18.60 11.47
C VAL A 201 1.43 18.42 10.06
N LEU A 202 2.69 18.04 9.94
CA LEU A 202 3.36 17.77 8.68
C LEU A 202 3.30 16.28 8.36
N LEU A 203 2.80 15.92 7.17
CA LEU A 203 2.89 14.56 6.66
C LEU A 203 4.30 14.33 6.10
N ARG A 204 5.05 13.40 6.70
CA ARG A 204 6.41 13.07 6.25
C ARG A 204 6.58 11.56 6.12
N ARG A 205 7.33 11.12 5.12
CA ARG A 205 7.67 9.71 4.96
C ARG A 205 8.67 9.30 6.04
N LYS A 206 8.32 8.27 6.83
CA LYS A 206 9.12 7.74 7.94
C LYS A 206 9.81 6.42 7.57
N PHE A 207 9.16 5.58 6.78
CA PHE A 207 9.69 4.27 6.38
C PHE A 207 9.90 4.21 4.86
N PHE A 208 11.06 3.72 4.44
CA PHE A 208 11.42 3.54 3.03
C PHE A 208 11.35 2.05 2.67
N PHE A 209 10.16 1.54 2.30
CA PHE A 209 9.98 0.12 1.99
C PHE A 209 9.88 -0.16 0.48
N SER A 210 9.20 0.70 -0.28
CA SER A 210 8.77 0.47 -1.66
C SER A 210 9.31 1.48 -2.70
N ASP A 211 10.61 1.80 -2.70
CA ASP A 211 11.17 2.75 -3.67
C ASP A 211 11.27 2.24 -5.11
N GLN A 212 10.62 1.15 -5.53
CA GLN A 212 11.11 0.35 -6.66
C GLN A 212 11.13 1.02 -8.05
N ASN A 213 10.31 2.00 -8.41
CA ASN A 213 10.27 2.50 -9.79
C ASN A 213 10.68 3.98 -9.90
N ILE A 214 11.90 4.25 -10.42
CA ILE A 214 12.23 5.57 -11.00
C ILE A 214 11.77 5.49 -12.46
N ASP A 215 10.72 6.22 -12.81
CA ASP A 215 10.38 6.40 -14.21
C ASP A 215 11.17 7.59 -14.78
N SER A 216 12.09 7.32 -15.69
CA SER A 216 12.83 8.37 -16.42
C SER A 216 11.94 9.18 -17.36
N ARG A 217 10.69 8.76 -17.57
CA ARG A 217 9.71 9.43 -18.42
C ARG A 217 9.06 10.65 -17.75
N ASP A 218 9.16 10.79 -16.43
CA ASP A 218 8.70 11.99 -15.70
C ASP A 218 9.88 12.83 -15.18
N PRO A 219 10.26 13.92 -15.88
CA PRO A 219 11.37 14.78 -15.46
C PRO A 219 11.08 15.55 -14.16
N VAL A 220 9.82 15.78 -13.79
CA VAL A 220 9.44 16.50 -12.57
C VAL A 220 9.66 15.59 -11.36
N GLN A 221 9.13 14.37 -11.40
CA GLN A 221 9.32 13.37 -10.34
C GLN A 221 10.80 13.05 -10.14
N LEU A 222 11.55 12.86 -11.23
CA LEU A 222 12.99 12.61 -11.17
C LEU A 222 13.74 13.79 -10.52
N SER A 223 13.38 15.04 -10.87
CA SER A 223 14.00 16.22 -10.29
C SER A 223 13.71 16.33 -8.78
N LEU A 224 12.49 16.00 -8.34
CA LEU A 224 12.13 15.98 -6.92
C LEU A 224 12.96 14.93 -6.15
N LEU A 225 13.07 13.72 -6.70
CA LEU A 225 13.85 12.63 -6.09
C LEU A 225 15.34 12.98 -6.01
N TYR A 226 15.88 13.62 -7.06
CA TYR A 226 17.25 14.13 -7.07
C TYR A 226 17.48 15.15 -5.96
N VAL A 227 16.60 16.16 -5.81
CA VAL A 227 16.72 17.19 -4.78
C VAL A 227 16.68 16.56 -3.39
N GLN A 228 15.73 15.65 -3.14
CA GLN A 228 15.62 14.97 -1.85
C GLN A 228 16.88 14.15 -1.52
N ALA A 229 17.40 13.37 -2.48
CA ALA A 229 18.60 12.57 -2.28
C ALA A 229 19.85 13.45 -2.07
N ARG A 230 19.98 14.53 -2.85
CA ARG A 230 21.06 15.51 -2.73
C ARG A 230 21.04 16.17 -1.35
N ASP A 231 19.91 16.72 -0.96
CA ASP A 231 19.80 17.45 0.31
C ASP A 231 20.04 16.52 1.49
N ALA A 232 19.55 15.27 1.45
CA ALA A 232 19.84 14.27 2.46
C ALA A 232 21.34 13.96 2.60
N ILE A 233 22.06 13.89 1.47
CA ILE A 233 23.52 13.70 1.47
C ILE A 233 24.23 14.94 2.04
N LEU A 234 23.90 16.13 1.54
CA LEU A 234 24.57 17.39 1.91
C LEU A 234 24.36 17.75 3.38
N ASP A 235 23.14 17.62 3.88
CA ASP A 235 22.80 17.86 5.29
C ASP A 235 23.39 16.80 6.22
N GLY A 236 23.81 15.65 5.67
CA GLY A 236 24.43 14.57 6.41
C GLY A 236 23.45 13.64 7.12
N THR A 237 22.15 13.77 6.84
CA THR A 237 21.11 12.82 7.29
C THR A 237 21.32 11.44 6.66
N HIS A 238 21.92 11.39 5.47
CA HIS A 238 22.40 10.19 4.81
C HIS A 238 23.94 10.14 4.80
N PRO A 239 24.58 9.52 5.80
CA PRO A 239 26.03 9.44 5.89
C PRO A 239 26.60 8.53 4.79
N ILE A 240 27.50 9.09 4.00
CA ILE A 240 28.22 8.40 2.93
C ILE A 240 29.72 8.44 3.15
N THR A 241 30.45 7.52 2.54
CA THR A 241 31.91 7.53 2.56
C THR A 241 32.46 8.70 1.76
N GLN A 242 33.69 9.12 2.06
CA GLN A 242 34.37 10.22 1.35
C GLN A 242 34.45 9.96 -0.17
N GLU A 243 34.72 8.72 -0.57
CA GLU A 243 34.82 8.35 -1.99
C GLU A 243 33.48 8.55 -2.70
N LYS A 244 32.38 8.09 -2.11
CA LYS A 244 31.04 8.28 -2.66
C LYS A 244 30.63 9.75 -2.69
N ALA A 245 31.01 10.53 -1.67
CA ALA A 245 30.77 11.97 -1.67
C ALA A 245 31.43 12.68 -2.86
N CYS A 246 32.64 12.25 -3.26
CA CYS A 246 33.30 12.78 -4.46
C CYS A 246 32.53 12.42 -5.75
N VAL A 247 32.00 11.21 -5.84
CA VAL A 247 31.20 10.74 -6.99
C VAL A 247 29.92 11.57 -7.12
N PHE A 248 29.16 11.74 -6.03
CA PHE A 248 27.94 12.57 -6.05
C PHE A 248 28.23 14.03 -6.39
N ALA A 249 29.30 14.60 -5.82
CA ALA A 249 29.71 15.96 -6.16
C ALA A 249 30.10 16.08 -7.65
N GLY A 250 30.76 15.07 -8.23
CA GLY A 250 31.11 15.04 -9.65
C GLY A 250 29.88 14.98 -10.56
N ILE A 251 28.89 14.16 -10.22
CA ILE A 251 27.60 14.09 -10.94
C ILE A 251 26.83 15.41 -10.78
N GLN A 252 26.83 16.01 -9.58
CA GLN A 252 26.21 17.31 -9.34
C GLN A 252 26.87 18.44 -10.14
N CYS A 253 28.19 18.40 -10.34
CA CYS A 253 28.89 19.33 -11.23
C CYS A 253 28.42 19.19 -12.68
N GLN A 254 28.20 17.96 -13.16
CA GLN A 254 27.64 17.71 -14.49
C GLN A 254 26.22 18.26 -14.62
N ILE A 255 25.40 18.13 -13.57
CA ILE A 255 24.02 18.66 -13.55
C ILE A 255 24.01 20.19 -13.56
N GLN A 256 24.86 20.86 -12.76
CA GLN A 256 24.83 22.33 -12.63
C GLN A 256 25.61 23.07 -13.72
N PHE A 257 26.75 22.52 -14.17
CA PHE A 257 27.68 23.20 -15.07
C PHE A 257 27.80 22.55 -16.45
N GLY A 258 27.20 21.37 -16.65
CA GLY A 258 27.39 20.57 -17.85
C GLY A 258 28.80 19.99 -17.94
N ASP A 259 29.28 19.78 -19.17
CA ASP A 259 30.56 19.13 -19.43
C ASP A 259 31.76 19.83 -18.78
N HIS A 260 32.71 19.01 -18.33
CA HIS A 260 33.92 19.50 -17.67
C HIS A 260 34.83 20.28 -18.63
N LYS A 261 35.04 21.58 -18.36
CA LYS A 261 35.99 22.44 -19.09
C LYS A 261 37.15 22.83 -18.18
N GLU A 262 38.36 22.33 -18.47
CA GLU A 262 39.56 22.59 -17.66
C GLU A 262 39.94 24.07 -17.56
N GLU A 263 39.54 24.89 -18.53
CA GLU A 263 39.83 26.33 -18.52
C GLU A 263 39.00 27.10 -17.48
N LYS A 264 37.76 26.65 -17.22
CA LYS A 264 36.81 27.28 -16.30
C LYS A 264 36.77 26.60 -14.94
N HIS A 265 36.88 25.27 -14.90
CA HIS A 265 36.79 24.45 -13.69
C HIS A 265 38.16 24.27 -13.04
N LYS A 266 38.72 25.38 -12.53
CA LYS A 266 39.99 25.40 -11.80
C LYS A 266 39.77 25.31 -10.27
N PRO A 267 40.78 24.88 -9.50
CA PRO A 267 40.69 24.86 -8.04
C PRO A 267 40.28 26.23 -7.48
N GLY A 268 39.21 26.26 -6.68
CA GLY A 268 38.59 27.49 -6.15
C GLY A 268 37.36 27.99 -6.92
N PHE A 269 36.95 27.32 -8.00
CA PHE A 269 35.71 27.62 -8.72
C PHE A 269 34.45 27.06 -8.02
N LEU A 270 34.57 25.90 -7.37
CA LEU A 270 33.46 25.24 -6.68
C LEU A 270 33.33 25.73 -5.24
N ASP A 271 32.12 26.13 -4.81
CA ASP A 271 31.83 26.26 -3.38
C ASP A 271 31.62 24.88 -2.77
N LEU A 272 32.66 24.34 -2.12
CA LEU A 272 32.65 23.01 -1.52
C LEU A 272 31.50 22.78 -0.52
N LYS A 273 30.92 23.83 0.05
CA LYS A 273 29.78 23.71 0.98
C LYS A 273 28.48 23.26 0.31
N GLU A 274 28.30 23.56 -0.98
CA GLU A 274 27.07 23.20 -1.71
C GLU A 274 27.13 21.81 -2.36
N PHE A 275 28.32 21.22 -2.42
CA PHE A 275 28.55 19.94 -3.13
C PHE A 275 28.96 18.81 -2.20
N LEU A 276 29.40 19.11 -0.97
CA LEU A 276 29.89 18.11 -0.04
C LEU A 276 29.32 18.34 1.37
N PRO A 277 29.09 17.25 2.12
CA PRO A 277 28.72 17.35 3.53
C PRO A 277 29.78 18.12 4.34
N GLN A 278 29.33 18.85 5.37
CA GLN A 278 30.18 19.69 6.24
C GLN A 278 31.41 18.95 6.80
N SER A 279 31.30 17.63 6.99
CA SER A 279 32.37 16.75 7.45
C SER A 279 33.55 16.63 6.46
N TYR A 280 33.30 16.72 5.16
CA TYR A 280 34.30 16.53 4.10
C TYR A 280 34.83 17.82 3.48
N VAL A 281 34.18 18.97 3.71
CA VAL A 281 34.62 20.29 3.21
C VAL A 281 36.05 20.64 3.65
N LYS A 282 36.48 20.21 4.84
CA LYS A 282 37.81 20.52 5.39
C LYS A 282 38.94 19.60 4.89
N VAL A 283 38.63 18.62 4.04
CA VAL A 283 39.61 17.63 3.55
C VAL A 283 40.47 18.24 2.45
N LYS A 284 41.79 18.25 2.63
CA LYS A 284 42.74 18.77 1.65
C LYS A 284 42.66 17.96 0.34
N GLY A 285 42.54 18.66 -0.79
CA GLY A 285 42.56 18.05 -2.13
C GLY A 285 41.27 17.35 -2.54
N ILE A 286 40.16 17.55 -1.81
CA ILE A 286 38.87 16.95 -2.16
C ILE A 286 38.33 17.46 -3.50
N GLU A 287 38.50 18.76 -3.79
CA GLU A 287 38.07 19.38 -5.04
C GLU A 287 38.69 18.73 -6.28
N LYS A 288 39.97 18.34 -6.20
CA LYS A 288 40.66 17.62 -7.29
C LYS A 288 40.03 16.25 -7.56
N LYS A 289 39.55 15.57 -6.51
CA LYS A 289 38.84 14.29 -6.65
C LYS A 289 37.45 14.49 -7.27
N VAL A 290 36.75 15.56 -6.89
CA VAL A 290 35.46 15.93 -7.50
C VAL A 290 35.60 16.16 -8.99
N TYR A 291 36.60 16.94 -9.42
CA TYR A 291 36.85 17.15 -10.86
C TYR A 291 37.26 15.88 -11.60
N ALA A 292 37.99 14.97 -10.95
CA ALA A 292 38.33 13.68 -11.53
C ALA A 292 37.08 12.83 -11.82
N GLU A 293 36.06 12.89 -10.96
CA GLU A 293 34.77 12.24 -11.20
C GLU A 293 33.94 13.01 -12.25
N HIS A 294 33.93 14.34 -12.23
CA HIS A 294 33.24 15.16 -13.23
C HIS A 294 33.71 14.85 -14.65
N LYS A 295 35.02 14.66 -14.85
CA LYS A 295 35.60 14.27 -16.15
C LYS A 295 35.10 12.93 -16.69
N LYS A 296 34.65 12.01 -15.83
CA LYS A 296 34.13 10.70 -16.27
C LYS A 296 32.72 10.78 -16.85
N HIS A 297 32.01 11.88 -16.60
CA HIS A 297 30.62 12.06 -16.99
C HIS A 297 30.44 13.06 -18.15
N ILE A 298 31.51 13.36 -18.89
CA ILE A 298 31.47 14.22 -20.08
C ILE A 298 30.54 13.57 -21.13
N GLY A 299 29.62 14.37 -21.67
CA GLY A 299 28.62 13.92 -22.65
C GLY A 299 27.32 13.39 -22.05
N LEU A 300 27.18 13.32 -20.71
CA LEU A 300 25.88 13.05 -20.09
C LEU A 300 24.99 14.30 -20.12
N SER A 301 23.73 14.11 -20.52
CA SER A 301 22.70 15.13 -20.38
C SER A 301 22.37 15.39 -18.90
N GLU A 302 21.79 16.56 -18.61
CA GLU A 302 21.35 16.89 -17.24
C GLU A 302 20.35 15.84 -16.70
N LEU A 303 19.43 15.38 -17.55
CA LEU A 303 18.41 14.40 -17.18
C LEU A 303 19.05 13.05 -16.84
N ASP A 304 19.95 12.57 -17.70
CA ASP A 304 20.66 11.30 -17.47
C ASP A 304 21.57 11.38 -16.24
N ALA A 305 22.17 12.54 -15.98
CA ALA A 305 22.97 12.77 -14.78
C ALA A 305 22.10 12.72 -13.51
N LYS A 306 20.85 13.24 -13.53
CA LYS A 306 19.89 13.09 -12.42
C LYS A 306 19.45 11.64 -12.23
N VAL A 307 19.22 10.88 -13.31
CA VAL A 307 18.96 9.43 -13.23
C VAL A 307 20.16 8.70 -12.62
N LEU A 308 21.38 9.04 -13.05
CA LEU A 308 22.59 8.43 -12.52
C LEU A 308 22.80 8.75 -11.04
N TYR A 309 22.55 9.99 -10.62
CA TYR A 309 22.64 10.41 -9.23
C TYR A 309 21.67 9.60 -8.35
N THR A 310 20.40 9.57 -8.74
CA THR A 310 19.34 8.87 -7.98
C THR A 310 19.56 7.35 -7.95
N LYS A 311 19.94 6.74 -9.07
CA LYS A 311 20.30 5.31 -9.13
C LYS A 311 21.50 4.99 -8.25
N THR A 312 22.53 5.84 -8.27
CA THR A 312 23.73 5.65 -7.45
C THR A 312 23.40 5.78 -5.97
N ALA A 313 22.60 6.77 -5.57
CA ALA A 313 22.14 6.94 -4.19
C ALA A 313 21.39 5.70 -3.69
N ARG A 314 20.50 5.14 -4.51
CA ARG A 314 19.73 3.93 -4.18
C ARG A 314 20.55 2.65 -4.12
N SER A 315 21.65 2.57 -4.86
CA SER A 315 22.57 1.43 -4.83
C SER A 315 23.40 1.35 -3.55
N LEU A 316 23.38 2.40 -2.72
CA LEU A 316 24.12 2.41 -1.46
C LEU A 316 23.41 1.53 -0.44
N ASN A 317 24.19 0.71 0.27
CA ASN A 317 23.69 -0.09 1.40
C ASN A 317 23.20 0.78 2.58
N THR A 318 23.52 2.08 2.57
CA THR A 318 23.06 3.08 3.53
C THR A 318 21.74 3.75 3.09
N TYR A 319 21.19 3.40 1.93
CA TYR A 319 19.98 4.03 1.39
C TYR A 319 18.73 3.56 2.13
N GLY A 320 17.84 4.51 2.45
CA GLY A 320 16.65 4.24 3.25
C GLY A 320 16.95 3.83 4.71
N VAL A 321 18.18 4.08 5.18
CA VAL A 321 18.62 3.76 6.54
C VAL A 321 18.48 4.98 7.43
N THR A 322 17.86 4.80 8.60
CA THR A 322 17.82 5.85 9.63
C THR A 322 19.02 5.69 10.55
N PHE A 323 19.80 6.75 10.72
CA PHE A 323 21.04 6.72 11.50
C PHE A 323 20.90 7.42 12.85
N PHE A 324 21.44 6.78 13.88
CA PHE A 324 21.49 7.29 15.25
C PHE A 324 22.94 7.35 15.71
N LEU A 325 23.34 8.44 16.36
CA LEU A 325 24.67 8.58 16.93
C LEU A 325 24.71 7.95 18.33
N VAL A 326 25.40 6.83 18.47
CA VAL A 326 25.45 6.05 19.71
C VAL A 326 26.87 5.92 20.27
N LYS A 327 26.99 5.68 21.57
CA LYS A 327 28.26 5.44 22.25
C LYS A 327 28.38 3.97 22.61
N GLU A 328 29.36 3.29 22.04
CA GLU A 328 29.62 1.87 22.31
C GLU A 328 30.75 1.70 23.34
N LYS A 329 30.56 0.80 24.32
CA LYS A 329 31.59 0.45 25.29
C LYS A 329 32.50 -0.63 24.71
N MET A 330 33.79 -0.33 24.54
CA MET A 330 34.76 -1.31 24.05
C MET A 330 35.04 -2.39 25.10
N LYS A 331 35.09 -3.66 24.68
CA LYS A 331 35.48 -4.76 25.56
C LYS A 331 36.88 -4.52 26.13
N GLY A 332 37.03 -4.64 27.44
CA GLY A 332 38.31 -4.47 28.15
C GLY A 332 38.79 -3.02 28.32
N LYS A 333 38.04 -2.00 27.86
CA LYS A 333 38.37 -0.58 28.09
C LYS A 333 37.14 0.18 28.55
N ASN A 334 37.25 1.00 29.60
CA ASN A 334 36.18 1.92 30.04
C ASN A 334 35.98 3.14 29.10
N LYS A 335 36.47 3.05 27.85
CA LYS A 335 36.34 4.10 26.84
C LYS A 335 35.09 3.85 26.00
N LEU A 336 34.23 4.87 25.95
CA LEU A 336 33.10 4.94 25.04
C LEU A 336 33.59 5.45 23.68
N VAL A 337 33.25 4.75 22.62
CA VAL A 337 33.60 5.10 21.24
C VAL A 337 32.33 5.52 20.51
N PRO A 338 32.29 6.69 19.87
CA PRO A 338 31.14 7.10 19.07
C PRO A 338 31.02 6.19 17.84
N ARG A 339 29.80 5.76 17.55
CA ARG A 339 29.44 4.83 16.48
C ARG A 339 28.12 5.28 15.88
N LEU A 340 27.91 5.00 14.60
CA LEU A 340 26.62 5.21 13.95
C LEU A 340 25.86 3.88 13.94
N LEU A 341 24.64 3.89 14.48
CA LEU A 341 23.71 2.78 14.40
C LEU A 341 22.71 3.09 13.30
N GLY A 342 22.69 2.29 12.24
CA GLY A 342 21.70 2.37 11.17
C GLY A 342 20.60 1.34 11.39
N VAL A 343 19.35 1.72 11.18
CA VAL A 343 18.21 0.80 11.14
C VAL A 343 17.58 0.85 9.75
N THR A 344 17.48 -0.31 9.11
CA THR A 344 16.88 -0.51 7.78
C THR A 344 15.62 -1.36 7.90
N LYS A 345 14.90 -1.57 6.79
CA LYS A 345 13.71 -2.45 6.75
C LYS A 345 14.01 -3.93 6.97
N ASP A 346 15.27 -4.33 6.87
CA ASP A 346 15.70 -5.73 6.82
C ASP A 346 16.87 -6.01 7.77
N SER A 347 17.60 -4.99 8.21
CA SER A 347 18.80 -5.15 9.04
C SER A 347 19.09 -3.93 9.94
N VAL A 348 19.88 -4.18 10.97
CA VAL A 348 20.54 -3.16 11.80
C VAL A 348 22.01 -3.12 11.40
N LEU A 349 22.50 -1.92 11.10
CA LEU A 349 23.86 -1.67 10.65
C LEU A 349 24.68 -0.98 11.75
N ARG A 350 25.93 -1.39 11.93
CA ARG A 350 26.92 -0.71 12.77
C ARG A 350 27.96 -0.07 11.87
N LEU A 351 28.02 1.26 11.87
CA LEU A 351 28.93 2.03 11.02
C LEU A 351 29.96 2.81 11.85
N ASP A 352 31.16 2.98 11.29
CA ASP A 352 32.15 3.87 11.87
C ASP A 352 31.74 5.34 11.77
N GLU A 353 32.01 6.12 12.82
CA GLU A 353 31.66 7.54 12.83
C GLU A 353 32.52 8.37 11.87
N LYS A 354 33.77 7.97 11.57
CA LYS A 354 34.65 8.77 10.69
C LYS A 354 34.65 8.28 9.26
N THR A 355 34.83 6.98 9.06
CA THR A 355 34.92 6.42 7.70
C THR A 355 33.55 6.21 7.07
N LYS A 356 32.48 6.14 7.88
CA LYS A 356 31.12 5.77 7.46
C LYS A 356 31.04 4.38 6.83
N GLU A 357 32.02 3.53 7.09
CA GLU A 357 32.01 2.15 6.61
C GLU A 357 31.17 1.26 7.53
N ILE A 358 30.50 0.28 6.92
CA ILE A 358 29.71 -0.72 7.63
C ILE A 358 30.67 -1.75 8.25
N LEU A 359 30.70 -1.80 9.58
CA LEU A 359 31.54 -2.72 10.34
C LEU A 359 30.84 -4.05 10.62
N LYS A 360 29.52 -4.01 10.82
CA LYS A 360 28.71 -5.19 11.06
C LYS A 360 27.28 -4.93 10.62
N THR A 361 26.66 -5.96 10.08
CA THR A 361 25.24 -5.99 9.68
C THR A 361 24.57 -7.12 10.42
N TRP A 362 23.43 -6.85 11.03
CA TRP A 362 22.59 -7.85 11.68
C TRP A 362 21.21 -7.84 11.03
N PRO A 363 20.78 -8.92 10.38
CA PRO A 363 19.42 -9.01 9.87
C PRO A 363 18.39 -8.86 11.00
N LEU A 364 17.30 -8.13 10.78
CA LEU A 364 16.23 -7.93 11.77
C LEU A 364 15.59 -9.27 12.17
N THR A 365 15.61 -10.26 11.28
CA THR A 365 15.16 -11.64 11.56
C THR A 365 15.98 -12.34 12.65
N THR A 366 17.23 -11.93 12.89
CA THR A 366 18.08 -12.51 13.95
C THR A 366 17.88 -11.83 15.30
N VAL A 367 17.13 -10.73 15.35
CA VAL A 367 16.89 -10.01 16.60
C VAL A 367 15.77 -10.71 17.35
N ARG A 368 16.11 -11.29 18.51
CA ARG A 368 15.14 -12.00 19.36
C ARG A 368 14.44 -11.07 20.33
N ARG A 369 15.20 -10.14 20.93
CA ARG A 369 14.66 -9.13 21.86
C ARG A 369 15.40 -7.81 21.68
N TRP A 370 14.68 -6.72 21.86
CA TRP A 370 15.25 -5.38 21.93
C TRP A 370 14.69 -4.66 23.14
N GLY A 371 15.48 -3.77 23.73
CA GLY A 371 15.10 -3.05 24.93
C GLY A 371 15.69 -1.66 24.92
N ALA A 372 14.87 -0.67 25.29
CA ALA A 372 15.29 0.68 25.53
C ALA A 372 15.23 0.98 27.03
N SER A 373 16.22 1.70 27.50
CA SER A 373 16.19 2.44 28.76
C SER A 373 16.57 3.89 28.44
N PRO A 374 16.28 4.87 29.31
CA PRO A 374 16.40 6.30 28.99
C PRO A 374 17.77 6.75 28.44
N ASN A 375 18.85 6.00 28.74
CA ASN A 375 20.21 6.31 28.28
C ASN A 375 20.91 5.13 27.58
N THR A 376 20.24 3.99 27.39
CA THR A 376 20.86 2.77 26.86
C THR A 376 19.89 2.01 25.99
N PHE A 377 20.38 1.56 24.85
CA PHE A 377 19.67 0.67 23.95
C PHE A 377 20.40 -0.68 23.88
N THR A 378 19.65 -1.77 23.92
CA THR A 378 20.19 -3.14 23.93
C THR A 378 19.49 -4.01 22.91
N LEU A 379 20.28 -4.71 22.09
CA LEU A 379 19.83 -5.75 21.17
C LEU A 379 20.33 -7.12 21.65
N ASP A 380 19.40 -8.07 21.67
CA ASP A 380 19.64 -9.47 21.93
C ASP A 380 19.35 -10.29 20.67
N PHE A 381 20.34 -11.05 20.24
CA PHE A 381 20.26 -11.91 19.06
C PHE A 381 20.00 -13.38 19.42
N GLY A 382 19.80 -13.71 20.71
CA GLY A 382 19.59 -15.08 21.15
C GLY A 382 20.74 -16.01 20.73
N ASP A 383 20.39 -17.14 20.11
CA ASP A 383 21.34 -18.20 19.76
C ASP A 383 22.31 -17.80 18.62
N TYR A 384 22.05 -16.67 17.94
CA TYR A 384 22.94 -16.14 16.89
C TYR A 384 24.17 -15.40 17.45
N SER A 385 24.17 -15.03 18.74
CA SER A 385 25.31 -14.36 19.39
C SER A 385 25.20 -14.43 20.91
N ASP A 386 26.20 -15.01 21.57
CA ASP A 386 26.31 -15.10 23.04
C ASP A 386 26.44 -13.73 23.76
N GLN A 387 26.49 -12.63 23.02
CA GLN A 387 26.68 -11.29 23.57
C GLN A 387 25.63 -10.30 23.08
N TYR A 388 25.00 -9.64 24.04
CA TYR A 388 24.16 -8.47 23.83
C TYR A 388 24.94 -7.33 23.19
N TYR A 389 24.34 -6.67 22.21
CA TYR A 389 24.84 -5.42 21.69
C TYR A 389 24.20 -4.27 22.46
N SER A 390 24.97 -3.64 23.36
CA SER A 390 24.52 -2.52 24.18
C SER A 390 25.24 -1.23 23.80
N VAL A 391 24.46 -0.16 23.62
CA VAL A 391 24.95 1.17 23.30
C VAL A 391 24.30 2.22 24.19
N GLN A 392 25.03 3.29 24.47
CA GLN A 392 24.52 4.46 25.19
C GLN A 392 24.02 5.51 24.20
N THR A 393 22.76 5.91 24.36
CA THR A 393 22.08 6.90 23.51
C THR A 393 20.92 7.53 24.27
N THR A 394 20.60 8.78 23.96
CA THR A 394 19.40 9.47 24.46
C THR A 394 18.16 9.17 23.60
N GLU A 395 18.35 8.63 22.40
CA GLU A 395 17.29 8.32 21.43
C GLU A 395 16.84 6.85 21.51
N ALA A 396 17.04 6.19 22.66
CA ALA A 396 16.78 4.76 22.80
C ALA A 396 15.31 4.41 22.50
N GLU A 397 14.36 5.27 22.89
CA GLU A 397 12.93 5.09 22.62
C GLU A 397 12.61 5.21 21.13
N GLN A 398 13.21 6.18 20.42
CA GLN A 398 12.99 6.38 18.99
C GLN A 398 13.52 5.18 18.18
N ILE A 399 14.71 4.67 18.53
CA ILE A 399 15.30 3.47 17.93
C ILE A 399 14.38 2.26 18.15
N LEU A 400 13.84 2.11 19.37
CA LEU A 400 12.92 1.03 19.72
C LEU A 400 11.63 1.11 18.90
N GLN A 401 11.01 2.29 18.81
CA GLN A 401 9.79 2.48 18.03
C GLN A 401 10.02 2.23 16.54
N LEU A 402 11.18 2.63 16.01
CA LEU A 402 11.51 2.42 14.60
C LEU A 402 11.70 0.93 14.28
N ILE A 403 12.45 0.20 15.12
CA ILE A 403 12.65 -1.25 14.94
C ILE A 403 11.32 -1.99 15.12
N ALA A 404 10.52 -1.63 16.13
CA ALA A 404 9.20 -2.21 16.33
C ALA A 404 8.30 -1.97 15.11
N GLY A 405 8.27 -0.74 14.57
CA GLY A 405 7.50 -0.42 13.38
C GLY A 405 7.94 -1.20 12.13
N TYR A 406 9.25 -1.35 11.89
CA TYR A 406 9.73 -2.19 10.80
C TYR A 406 9.35 -3.66 10.98
N ILE A 407 9.50 -4.22 12.18
CA ILE A 407 9.13 -5.61 12.49
C ILE A 407 7.62 -5.80 12.35
N ASP A 408 6.80 -4.85 12.80
CA ASP A 408 5.35 -4.90 12.65
C ASP A 408 4.95 -4.89 11.17
N ILE A 409 5.59 -4.07 10.33
CA ILE A 409 5.35 -4.06 8.88
C ILE A 409 5.74 -5.41 8.26
N ILE A 410 6.91 -5.95 8.63
CA ILE A 410 7.38 -7.26 8.15
C ILE A 410 6.42 -8.36 8.57
N LEU A 411 6.02 -8.41 9.84
CA LEU A 411 5.09 -9.40 10.38
C LEU A 411 3.68 -9.23 9.82
N LYS A 412 3.22 -8.01 9.57
CA LYS A 412 1.92 -7.74 8.94
C LYS A 412 1.92 -8.18 7.49
N LYS A 413 3.01 -7.94 6.74
CA LYS A 413 3.18 -8.47 5.38
C LYS A 413 3.37 -9.99 5.36
N GLN A 414 4.09 -10.54 6.34
CA GLN A 414 4.23 -11.98 6.49
C GLN A 414 2.90 -12.62 6.89
N LYS A 415 2.09 -11.99 7.74
CA LYS A 415 0.74 -12.45 8.10
C LYS A 415 -0.25 -12.23 6.96
N ALA A 416 -0.09 -11.22 6.12
CA ALA A 416 -0.83 -11.11 4.87
C ALA A 416 -0.43 -12.22 3.88
N LYS A 417 0.83 -12.71 3.96
CA LYS A 417 1.27 -13.92 3.27
C LYS A 417 0.81 -15.22 3.95
N ASP A 418 0.78 -15.29 5.28
CA ASP A 418 0.47 -16.50 6.08
C ASP A 418 -1.04 -16.64 6.38
N HIS A 419 -1.83 -15.58 6.14
CA HIS A 419 -3.31 -15.67 6.06
C HIS A 419 -3.77 -16.15 4.68
N PHE A 420 -2.85 -16.63 3.84
CA PHE A 420 -3.17 -17.67 2.86
C PHE A 420 -3.28 -19.03 3.58
N GLY A 421 -4.28 -19.13 4.47
CA GLY A 421 -4.90 -20.40 4.86
C GLY A 421 -5.97 -20.84 3.85
N ILE A 422 -6.00 -20.20 2.68
CA ILE A 422 -6.60 -20.66 1.44
C ILE A 422 -5.43 -20.56 0.46
N GLU A 423 -4.85 -21.69 0.08
CA GLU A 423 -3.66 -21.76 -0.76
C GLU A 423 -3.91 -21.11 -2.13
N GLY A 424 -2.96 -20.26 -2.58
CA GLY A 424 -2.72 -19.96 -4.00
C GLY A 424 -3.24 -18.64 -4.57
N ASP A 425 -2.49 -17.53 -4.40
CA ASP A 425 -2.42 -16.44 -5.40
C ASP A 425 -1.14 -15.60 -5.21
N GLU A 426 -0.01 -16.10 -5.74
CA GLU A 426 1.20 -15.29 -5.99
C GLU A 426 1.07 -14.47 -7.30
N GLY A 427 -0.07 -13.78 -7.51
CA GLY A 427 -0.29 -12.89 -8.65
C GLY A 427 -0.72 -11.46 -8.30
N SER A 428 -1.29 -11.21 -7.11
CA SER A 428 -2.03 -9.96 -6.86
C SER A 428 -1.20 -8.73 -6.43
N THR A 429 0.10 -8.68 -6.71
CA THR A 429 0.90 -7.44 -6.54
C THR A 429 1.37 -6.79 -7.84
N MET A 430 0.78 -7.14 -8.99
CA MET A 430 0.85 -6.31 -10.18
C MET A 430 -0.52 -5.72 -10.47
N VAL A 431 -0.83 -4.58 -9.86
CA VAL A 431 -1.84 -3.68 -10.40
C VAL A 431 -1.09 -2.48 -10.96
N GLU A 432 -1.00 -2.47 -12.29
CA GLU A 432 -0.46 -1.38 -13.09
C GLU A 432 -1.33 -0.13 -12.93
N ASP A 433 -0.71 0.99 -12.54
CA ASP A 433 -1.30 2.32 -12.70
C ASP A 433 -1.34 2.67 -14.20
N SER A 434 -2.44 2.32 -14.86
CA SER A 434 -2.86 2.99 -16.09
C SER A 434 -3.80 4.13 -15.73
N VAL A 435 -3.27 5.35 -15.70
CA VAL A 435 -4.06 6.58 -15.52
C VAL A 435 -5.01 6.71 -16.71
N SER A 436 -6.31 6.49 -16.50
CA SER A 436 -7.34 6.77 -17.49
C SER A 436 -7.95 8.15 -17.24
N PRO A 437 -8.14 9.00 -18.27
CA PRO A 437 -8.77 10.30 -18.09
C PRO A 437 -10.23 10.15 -17.71
N LEU A 438 -10.70 10.98 -16.77
CA LEU A 438 -12.09 11.03 -16.29
C LEU A 438 -13.08 11.05 -17.47
N LYS A 439 -13.91 10.00 -17.58
CA LYS A 439 -15.12 10.00 -18.42
C LYS A 439 -16.33 10.40 -17.58
N ALA A 440 -17.08 11.38 -18.09
CA ALA A 440 -18.31 11.89 -17.53
C ALA A 440 -19.37 10.80 -17.32
N THR A 441 -20.08 10.88 -16.20
CA THR A 441 -21.30 10.12 -15.93
C THR A 441 -22.40 10.62 -16.87
N ILE A 442 -22.71 9.84 -17.91
CA ILE A 442 -23.94 9.98 -18.69
C ILE A 442 -24.86 8.83 -18.29
N MET A 443 -26.04 9.18 -17.79
CA MET A 443 -27.12 8.26 -17.45
C MET A 443 -27.60 7.54 -18.72
N GLN A 444 -27.61 6.21 -18.70
CA GLN A 444 -28.00 5.39 -19.84
C GLN A 444 -29.47 4.95 -19.70
N HIS A 445 -30.29 5.46 -20.63
CA HIS A 445 -31.65 5.00 -20.92
C HIS A 445 -31.59 3.57 -21.48
N GLU A 446 -32.50 2.70 -21.03
CA GLU A 446 -32.75 1.40 -21.64
C GLU A 446 -33.28 1.57 -23.08
N THR A 447 -32.61 0.95 -24.05
CA THR A 447 -33.22 0.59 -25.33
C THR A 447 -32.68 -0.75 -25.83
N SER A 448 -33.63 -1.62 -26.11
CA SER A 448 -33.51 -3.02 -26.51
C SER A 448 -32.70 -3.25 -27.78
N ASN A 449 -31.94 -4.36 -27.79
CA ASN A 449 -31.20 -4.88 -28.92
C ASN A 449 -32.14 -5.27 -30.09
N VAL A 450 -31.88 -4.68 -31.26
CA VAL A 450 -32.33 -5.18 -32.57
C VAL A 450 -31.13 -5.81 -33.26
N GLY A 451 -31.17 -7.13 -33.45
CA GLY A 451 -30.19 -7.87 -34.24
C GLY A 451 -30.45 -7.71 -35.75
N LYS A 452 -29.37 -7.47 -36.51
CA LYS A 452 -29.25 -7.80 -37.94
C LYS A 452 -29.09 -9.33 -38.03
N GLY A 453 -29.76 -10.13 -38.84
CA GLY A 453 -30.36 -9.91 -40.15
C GLY A 453 -29.63 -10.81 -41.15
N ASN A 454 -30.16 -12.01 -41.43
CA ASN A 454 -29.81 -12.79 -42.61
C ASN A 454 -31.01 -12.80 -43.57
N VAL A 455 -30.72 -12.49 -44.84
CA VAL A 455 -31.68 -12.29 -45.92
C VAL A 455 -31.71 -13.56 -46.76
N GLU A 456 -32.87 -14.19 -46.90
CA GLU A 456 -33.18 -15.07 -48.03
C GLU A 456 -34.60 -14.79 -48.56
N ALA A 457 -34.75 -15.09 -49.83
CA ALA A 457 -35.66 -14.48 -50.80
C ALA A 457 -37.14 -14.93 -50.73
N VAL A 458 -38.02 -13.97 -51.06
CA VAL A 458 -39.28 -14.09 -51.84
C VAL A 458 -40.33 -15.11 -51.38
N SER A 459 -41.53 -14.62 -50.99
CA SER A 459 -42.76 -14.74 -51.82
C SER A 459 -44.01 -14.22 -51.08
N VAL A 460 -44.96 -13.67 -51.84
CA VAL A 460 -46.18 -12.99 -51.39
C VAL A 460 -47.34 -13.99 -51.32
N ALA A 461 -47.86 -14.30 -50.13
CA ALA A 461 -49.20 -14.89 -49.96
C ALA A 461 -49.72 -14.69 -48.51
N ILE A 462 -50.83 -13.95 -48.39
CA ILE A 462 -51.74 -13.92 -47.21
C ILE A 462 -52.83 -14.99 -47.48
N PRO A 463 -53.23 -15.88 -46.54
CA PRO A 463 -54.34 -15.65 -45.55
C PRO A 463 -54.16 -16.46 -44.24
N ALA A 464 -54.94 -16.41 -43.15
CA ALA A 464 -56.03 -15.61 -42.57
C ALA A 464 -56.14 -16.08 -41.10
N VAL A 465 -56.47 -15.20 -40.15
CA VAL A 465 -56.90 -15.61 -38.79
C VAL A 465 -58.19 -14.87 -38.44
N MET A 466 -59.26 -15.64 -38.23
CA MET A 466 -60.55 -15.18 -37.73
C MET A 466 -60.54 -15.10 -36.19
N ARG A 467 -61.17 -14.06 -35.63
CA ARG A 467 -61.58 -13.99 -34.22
C ARG A 467 -63.09 -14.16 -34.12
N ALA A 468 -63.55 -14.87 -33.10
CA ALA A 468 -64.92 -14.80 -32.58
C ALA A 468 -64.87 -14.25 -31.14
N GLY A 469 -65.81 -13.35 -30.83
CA GLY A 469 -65.85 -12.53 -29.61
C GLY A 469 -66.67 -13.08 -28.45
N GLY A 470 -66.86 -12.21 -27.45
CA GLY A 470 -67.78 -12.41 -26.33
C GLY A 470 -67.37 -11.59 -25.10
N ASP A 471 -68.17 -10.58 -24.77
CA ASP A 471 -68.02 -9.61 -23.67
C ASP A 471 -69.08 -9.88 -22.57
N GLY A 472 -68.83 -9.47 -21.31
CA GLY A 472 -69.86 -9.49 -20.24
C GLY A 472 -69.37 -9.59 -18.78
N ALA A 473 -69.98 -8.80 -17.88
CA ALA A 473 -69.40 -8.24 -16.64
C ALA A 473 -69.91 -8.77 -15.26
N ARG A 474 -69.20 -8.37 -14.16
CA ARG A 474 -69.59 -8.00 -12.74
C ARG A 474 -68.71 -8.66 -11.62
N PRO A 475 -68.76 -8.26 -10.31
CA PRO A 475 -68.25 -7.02 -9.67
C PRO A 475 -67.45 -7.24 -8.32
N TYR A 476 -67.05 -6.12 -7.69
CA TYR A 476 -66.27 -5.82 -6.44
C TYR A 476 -66.16 -6.77 -5.22
N GLY A 477 -65.02 -6.68 -4.52
CA GLY A 477 -64.81 -7.03 -3.09
C GLY A 477 -63.53 -6.43 -2.47
N THR A 478 -63.66 -5.72 -1.34
CA THR A 478 -62.59 -5.08 -0.52
C THR A 478 -62.12 -5.97 0.65
N GLY A 479 -60.80 -6.04 0.92
CA GLY A 479 -60.29 -6.46 2.24
C GLY A 479 -58.88 -7.10 2.29
N HIS A 480 -58.01 -6.48 3.11
CA HIS A 480 -56.96 -7.08 3.96
C HIS A 480 -55.59 -7.58 3.42
N ILE A 481 -54.57 -6.84 3.86
CA ILE A 481 -53.22 -7.19 4.37
C ILE A 481 -52.32 -8.09 3.50
N GLY A 482 -51.33 -7.46 2.88
CA GLY A 482 -50.12 -8.14 2.39
C GLY A 482 -49.22 -8.56 3.55
N GLY A 483 -49.01 -9.87 3.66
CA GLY A 483 -47.91 -10.48 4.41
C GLY A 483 -46.82 -10.94 3.43
N ALA A 484 -45.56 -10.65 3.75
CA ALA A 484 -44.40 -11.00 2.95
C ALA A 484 -44.24 -12.53 2.85
N GLN A 485 -44.03 -13.04 1.63
CA GLN A 485 -43.49 -14.39 1.42
C GLN A 485 -42.26 -14.30 0.51
N TYR A 486 -41.14 -14.70 1.08
CA TYR A 486 -39.92 -15.06 0.38
C TYR A 486 -40.23 -16.30 -0.47
N THR A 487 -39.98 -16.22 -1.78
CA THR A 487 -40.04 -17.38 -2.66
C THR A 487 -38.67 -17.61 -3.27
N THR A 488 -37.96 -18.58 -2.73
CA THR A 488 -36.96 -19.38 -3.44
C THR A 488 -37.69 -20.30 -4.41
N VAL A 489 -37.50 -20.11 -5.71
CA VAL A 489 -37.94 -21.06 -6.74
C VAL A 489 -36.71 -21.75 -7.32
N SER A 490 -36.48 -23.00 -6.88
CA SER A 490 -35.77 -24.01 -7.65
C SER A 490 -36.79 -24.81 -8.47
N GLY A 491 -36.38 -25.16 -9.69
CA GLY A 491 -37.23 -25.60 -10.79
C GLY A 491 -37.96 -26.93 -10.64
N GLN A 492 -38.92 -27.07 -11.56
CA GLN A 492 -39.84 -28.18 -11.77
C GLN A 492 -39.15 -29.51 -12.05
N VAL A 493 -39.76 -30.60 -11.60
CA VAL A 493 -39.85 -31.83 -12.40
C VAL A 493 -41.25 -32.42 -12.25
N ASN A 494 -41.98 -32.54 -13.36
CA ASN A 494 -43.16 -33.40 -13.45
C ASN A 494 -42.70 -34.79 -13.92
N ILE A 495 -43.21 -35.86 -13.31
CA ILE A 495 -43.93 -36.97 -13.96
C ILE A 495 -44.41 -37.95 -12.87
N ALA A 496 -45.64 -38.40 -13.02
CA ALA A 496 -46.43 -39.17 -12.06
C ALA A 496 -46.35 -40.70 -12.29
N HIS A 497 -46.70 -41.42 -11.21
CA HIS A 497 -47.29 -42.78 -11.11
C HIS A 497 -46.45 -44.01 -10.65
N ALA A 498 -46.86 -44.49 -9.45
CA ALA A 498 -46.91 -45.87 -8.90
C ALA A 498 -45.80 -46.39 -7.93
N PRO A 499 -46.16 -47.18 -6.89
CA PRO A 499 -45.37 -47.43 -5.66
C PRO A 499 -44.54 -48.76 -5.69
N PRO A 500 -43.69 -49.04 -4.68
CA PRO A 500 -42.34 -49.60 -4.88
C PRO A 500 -42.27 -51.14 -4.81
N MET A 501 -41.27 -51.71 -5.50
CA MET A 501 -40.76 -53.05 -5.17
C MET A 501 -39.23 -53.06 -5.19
N VAL A 502 -38.69 -53.68 -4.14
CA VAL A 502 -37.27 -53.86 -3.85
C VAL A 502 -36.67 -54.83 -4.86
N GLN A 503 -35.76 -54.36 -5.70
CA GLN A 503 -34.78 -55.20 -6.40
C GLN A 503 -33.45 -54.46 -6.42
N GLN A 504 -32.44 -55.14 -5.88
CA GLN A 504 -31.05 -54.68 -5.75
C GLN A 504 -30.58 -54.01 -7.04
N THR A 505 -30.24 -52.72 -6.95
CA THR A 505 -29.53 -52.01 -8.00
C THR A 505 -28.13 -52.59 -8.12
N LYS A 506 -27.96 -53.37 -9.19
CA LYS A 506 -26.68 -53.64 -9.85
C LYS A 506 -25.95 -52.30 -10.02
N VAL A 507 -24.72 -52.24 -9.50
CA VAL A 507 -23.86 -51.06 -9.57
C VAL A 507 -23.62 -50.69 -11.03
N THR A 508 -24.22 -49.61 -11.50
CA THR A 508 -23.73 -48.85 -12.65
C THR A 508 -23.09 -47.58 -12.10
N SER A 509 -21.85 -47.33 -12.49
CA SER A 509 -21.01 -46.21 -12.07
C SER A 509 -21.69 -44.87 -12.36
N VAL A 510 -22.30 -44.27 -11.34
CA VAL A 510 -22.87 -42.92 -11.44
C VAL A 510 -21.79 -41.92 -11.06
N LEU A 511 -21.19 -41.26 -12.06
CA LEU A 511 -20.36 -40.05 -11.86
C LEU A 511 -21.10 -39.06 -10.94
N SER A 512 -20.40 -38.46 -9.99
CA SER A 512 -20.99 -37.50 -9.06
C SER A 512 -21.47 -36.23 -9.78
N GLU A 513 -22.41 -35.48 -9.18
CA GLU A 513 -22.92 -34.22 -9.74
C GLU A 513 -21.80 -33.20 -10.04
N PRO A 514 -20.78 -33.02 -9.17
CA PRO A 514 -19.60 -32.21 -9.49
C PRO A 514 -18.75 -32.75 -10.65
N GLN A 515 -18.60 -34.08 -10.78
CA GLN A 515 -17.86 -34.69 -11.90
C GLN A 515 -18.57 -34.51 -13.24
N ARG A 516 -19.90 -34.53 -13.25
CA ARG A 516 -20.70 -34.23 -14.46
C ARG A 516 -20.58 -32.77 -14.88
N ALA A 517 -20.62 -31.84 -13.92
CA ALA A 517 -20.43 -30.41 -14.19
C ALA A 517 -19.02 -30.12 -14.74
N LEU A 518 -18.00 -30.79 -14.20
CA LEU A 518 -16.64 -30.71 -14.70
C LEU A 518 -16.53 -31.23 -16.15
N LEU A 519 -17.10 -32.39 -16.46
CA LEU A 519 -17.09 -32.93 -17.84
C LEU A 519 -17.79 -32.00 -18.84
N SER A 520 -18.90 -31.37 -18.45
CA SER A 520 -19.56 -30.37 -19.28
C SER A 520 -18.67 -29.15 -19.52
N THR A 521 -17.89 -28.75 -18.52
CA THR A 521 -16.97 -27.61 -18.58
C THR A 521 -15.75 -27.92 -19.43
N ILE A 522 -15.20 -29.13 -19.32
CA ILE A 522 -14.11 -29.65 -20.17
C ILE A 522 -14.56 -29.71 -21.63
N SER A 523 -15.77 -30.22 -21.89
CA SER A 523 -16.33 -30.30 -23.25
C SER A 523 -16.51 -28.91 -23.88
N ALA A 524 -17.02 -27.95 -23.10
CA ALA A 524 -17.11 -26.55 -23.55
C ALA A 524 -15.73 -25.93 -23.78
N GLY A 525 -14.74 -26.24 -22.93
CA GLY A 525 -13.36 -25.81 -23.10
C GLY A 525 -12.70 -26.36 -24.36
N HIS A 526 -12.91 -27.64 -24.68
CA HIS A 526 -12.43 -28.25 -25.93
C HIS A 526 -12.99 -27.57 -27.17
N GLU A 527 -14.29 -27.24 -27.18
CA GLU A 527 -14.90 -26.54 -28.31
C GLU A 527 -14.26 -25.16 -28.52
N VAL A 528 -14.03 -24.41 -27.44
CA VAL A 528 -13.38 -23.09 -27.52
C VAL A 528 -11.93 -23.18 -28.00
N ILE A 529 -11.19 -24.21 -27.56
CA ILE A 529 -9.82 -24.47 -28.03
C ILE A 529 -9.80 -24.83 -29.51
N HIS A 530 -10.72 -25.68 -29.96
CA HIS A 530 -10.81 -26.05 -31.37
C HIS A 530 -11.12 -24.82 -32.24
N ILE A 531 -12.03 -23.95 -31.81
CA ILE A 531 -12.35 -22.71 -32.52
C ILE A 531 -11.11 -21.79 -32.57
N ALA A 532 -10.40 -21.63 -31.45
CA ALA A 532 -9.18 -20.84 -31.38
C ALA A 532 -8.07 -21.37 -32.31
N GLU A 533 -7.87 -22.69 -32.38
CA GLU A 533 -6.91 -23.32 -33.30
C GLU A 533 -7.26 -23.06 -34.78
N MET A 534 -8.56 -23.13 -35.11
CA MET A 534 -9.04 -22.80 -36.45
C MET A 534 -8.82 -21.34 -36.79
N GLU A 535 -9.08 -20.42 -35.87
CA GLU A 535 -8.86 -18.99 -36.11
C GLU A 535 -7.37 -18.63 -36.29
N LEU A 536 -6.47 -19.30 -35.58
CA LEU A 536 -5.01 -19.17 -35.71
C LEU A 536 -4.47 -19.75 -37.03
N SER A 537 -5.32 -20.24 -37.94
CA SER A 537 -4.93 -20.65 -39.29
C SER A 537 -4.79 -19.50 -40.28
N THR A 538 -5.35 -18.33 -39.97
CA THR A 538 -5.34 -17.17 -40.87
C THR A 538 -4.98 -15.89 -40.14
N LYS A 539 -4.13 -15.06 -40.79
CA LYS A 539 -3.85 -13.69 -40.35
C LYS A 539 -5.14 -12.85 -40.32
N ALA A 540 -5.16 -11.80 -39.49
CA ALA A 540 -6.27 -10.84 -39.52
C ALA A 540 -6.32 -10.12 -40.88
N GLN A 541 -7.52 -9.96 -41.44
CA GLN A 541 -7.71 -9.20 -42.67
C GLN A 541 -7.68 -7.71 -42.34
N LEU A 542 -6.64 -7.01 -42.81
CA LEU A 542 -6.47 -5.58 -42.63
C LEU A 542 -6.89 -4.82 -43.90
N PRO A 543 -7.53 -3.65 -43.77
CA PRO A 543 -7.66 -2.70 -44.87
C PRO A 543 -6.27 -2.27 -45.37
N GLU A 544 -6.15 -1.81 -46.61
CA GLU A 544 -4.88 -1.26 -47.13
C GLU A 544 -4.45 -0.05 -46.27
N LEU A 545 -3.36 -0.20 -45.53
CA LEU A 545 -2.80 0.82 -44.65
C LEU A 545 -1.92 1.77 -45.47
N GLY A 546 -2.11 3.08 -45.27
CA GLY A 546 -1.27 4.09 -45.89
C GLY A 546 0.17 4.07 -45.35
N THR A 547 1.13 4.55 -46.15
CA THR A 547 2.54 4.69 -45.74
C THR A 547 2.84 6.02 -45.04
N ASP A 548 1.81 6.74 -44.60
CA ASP A 548 1.98 8.03 -43.94
C ASP A 548 2.50 7.86 -42.48
N PRO A 549 3.20 8.87 -41.94
CA PRO A 549 3.75 8.81 -40.58
C PRO A 549 2.72 8.60 -39.46
N ALA A 550 1.43 8.89 -39.69
CA ALA A 550 0.39 8.64 -38.70
C ALA A 550 -0.07 7.18 -38.73
N SER A 551 -0.16 6.58 -39.91
CA SER A 551 -0.42 5.15 -40.10
C SER A 551 0.69 4.28 -39.49
N LEU A 552 1.96 4.64 -39.68
CA LEU A 552 3.08 3.91 -39.05
C LEU A 552 3.04 3.96 -37.51
N ARG A 553 2.72 5.12 -36.94
CA ARG A 553 2.54 5.26 -35.48
C ARG A 553 1.32 4.49 -34.97
N TRP A 554 0.24 4.46 -35.74
CA TRP A 554 -0.94 3.68 -35.41
C TRP A 554 -0.64 2.18 -35.43
N ILE A 555 0.12 1.69 -36.41
CA ILE A 555 0.56 0.28 -36.47
C ILE A 555 1.39 -0.05 -35.22
N GLU A 556 2.39 0.76 -34.88
CA GLU A 556 3.25 0.56 -33.71
C GLU A 556 2.43 0.54 -32.40
N GLN A 557 1.55 1.52 -32.21
CA GLN A 557 0.69 1.60 -31.03
C GLN A 557 -0.32 0.43 -30.94
N THR A 558 -0.85 0.00 -32.09
CA THR A 558 -1.80 -1.13 -32.17
C THR A 558 -1.09 -2.44 -31.84
N ILE A 559 0.11 -2.66 -32.39
CA ILE A 559 0.95 -3.82 -32.06
C ILE A 559 1.24 -3.85 -30.56
N ASP A 560 1.65 -2.74 -29.95
CA ASP A 560 2.00 -2.71 -28.53
C ASP A 560 0.79 -2.95 -27.61
N THR A 561 -0.37 -2.40 -27.98
CA THR A 561 -1.63 -2.65 -27.26
C THR A 561 -2.02 -4.13 -27.32
N HIS A 562 -1.92 -4.75 -28.49
CA HIS A 562 -2.23 -6.18 -28.63
C HIS A 562 -1.18 -7.08 -27.96
N LYS A 563 0.11 -6.70 -27.96
CA LYS A 563 1.16 -7.43 -27.22
C LYS A 563 0.87 -7.45 -25.73
N GLN A 564 0.50 -6.31 -25.14
CA GLN A 564 0.15 -6.21 -23.73
C GLN A 564 -1.08 -7.06 -23.40
N ASN A 565 -2.14 -6.97 -24.21
CA ASN A 565 -3.34 -7.77 -24.01
C ASN A 565 -3.04 -9.28 -24.09
N VAL A 566 -2.34 -9.74 -25.14
CA VAL A 566 -1.92 -11.15 -25.28
C VAL A 566 -1.09 -11.61 -24.08
N GLY A 567 -0.14 -10.78 -23.61
CA GLY A 567 0.67 -11.09 -22.43
C GLY A 567 -0.17 -11.27 -21.16
N SER A 568 -1.15 -10.40 -20.94
CA SER A 568 -2.07 -10.49 -19.80
C SER A 568 -2.94 -11.75 -19.85
N GLN A 569 -3.49 -12.08 -21.03
CA GLN A 569 -4.33 -13.28 -21.19
C GLN A 569 -3.52 -14.56 -20.95
N ILE A 570 -2.30 -14.64 -21.50
CA ILE A 570 -1.41 -15.79 -21.29
C ILE A 570 -1.03 -15.93 -19.82
N ALA A 571 -0.76 -14.83 -19.11
CA ALA A 571 -0.45 -14.87 -17.68
C ALA A 571 -1.60 -15.44 -16.84
N ALA A 572 -2.84 -15.02 -17.13
CA ALA A 572 -4.04 -15.55 -16.47
C ALA A 572 -4.24 -17.05 -16.76
N MET A 573 -4.03 -17.48 -18.00
CA MET A 573 -4.12 -18.89 -18.38
C MET A 573 -3.02 -19.74 -17.73
N ASN A 574 -1.80 -19.20 -17.57
CA ASN A 574 -0.70 -19.89 -16.91
C ASN A 574 -0.98 -20.08 -15.41
N ALA A 575 -1.56 -19.08 -14.75
CA ALA A 575 -2.00 -19.18 -13.36
C ALA A 575 -3.11 -20.23 -13.19
N ALA A 576 -4.11 -20.21 -14.07
CA ALA A 576 -5.18 -21.21 -14.08
C ALA A 576 -4.64 -22.64 -14.35
N THR A 577 -3.64 -22.76 -15.23
CA THR A 577 -2.98 -24.05 -15.51
C THR A 577 -2.24 -24.60 -14.29
N ALA A 578 -1.52 -23.73 -13.56
CA ALA A 578 -0.88 -24.12 -12.32
C ALA A 578 -1.91 -24.59 -11.27
N GLN A 579 -3.04 -23.88 -11.14
CA GLN A 579 -4.14 -24.28 -10.28
C GLN A 579 -4.70 -25.67 -10.65
N VAL A 580 -4.94 -25.93 -11.95
CA VAL A 580 -5.41 -27.25 -12.41
C VAL A 580 -4.44 -28.36 -12.01
N VAL A 581 -3.14 -28.15 -12.16
CA VAL A 581 -2.12 -29.15 -11.79
C VAL A 581 -2.07 -29.36 -10.27
N THR A 582 -2.09 -28.28 -9.49
CA THR A 582 -2.08 -28.39 -8.02
C THR A 582 -3.32 -29.12 -7.51
N LEU A 583 -4.50 -28.77 -8.02
CA LEU A 583 -5.78 -29.36 -7.62
C LEU A 583 -5.95 -30.82 -8.06
N THR A 584 -5.27 -31.26 -9.13
CA THR A 584 -5.32 -32.65 -9.61
C THR A 584 -4.13 -33.51 -9.15
N SER A 585 -3.16 -32.95 -8.43
CA SER A 585 -1.97 -33.67 -7.93
C SER A 585 -2.20 -34.53 -6.67
N GLY A 586 -3.36 -34.42 -6.02
CA GLY A 586 -3.74 -35.17 -4.82
C GLY A 586 -4.37 -36.54 -5.09
N PRO A 587 -4.68 -37.33 -4.04
CA PRO A 587 -5.44 -38.58 -4.17
C PRO A 587 -6.79 -38.35 -4.86
N ALA A 588 -7.23 -39.26 -5.72
CA ALA A 588 -8.45 -39.12 -6.54
C ALA A 588 -9.75 -38.89 -5.73
N ASP A 589 -9.76 -39.24 -4.44
CA ASP A 589 -10.90 -39.04 -3.54
C ASP A 589 -10.95 -37.62 -2.91
N ASP A 590 -9.87 -36.82 -3.02
CA ASP A 590 -9.73 -35.46 -2.45
C ASP A 590 -9.70 -34.34 -3.53
N VAL A 591 -9.93 -34.67 -4.81
CA VAL A 591 -9.92 -33.68 -5.90
C VAL A 591 -11.20 -32.84 -5.89
N ASP A 592 -11.06 -31.53 -5.70
CA ASP A 592 -12.18 -30.59 -5.85
C ASP A 592 -12.47 -30.33 -7.33
N HIS A 593 -13.36 -31.16 -7.89
CA HIS A 593 -13.83 -31.05 -9.28
C HIS A 593 -14.50 -29.70 -9.60
N THR A 594 -14.99 -28.96 -8.60
CA THR A 594 -15.60 -27.64 -8.80
C THR A 594 -14.52 -26.58 -9.01
N ALA A 595 -13.47 -26.60 -8.20
CA ALA A 595 -12.33 -25.70 -8.31
C ALA A 595 -11.55 -25.94 -9.63
N VAL A 596 -11.38 -27.20 -10.03
CA VAL A 596 -10.79 -27.56 -11.33
C VAL A 596 -11.64 -27.01 -12.48
N GLY A 597 -12.97 -27.13 -12.41
CA GLY A 597 -13.89 -26.57 -13.42
C GLY A 597 -13.79 -25.04 -13.55
N ALA A 598 -13.61 -24.32 -12.45
CA ALA A 598 -13.43 -22.87 -12.45
C ALA A 598 -12.11 -22.45 -13.12
N ALA A 599 -11.02 -23.17 -12.85
CA ALA A 599 -9.73 -22.92 -13.50
C ALA A 599 -9.79 -23.20 -15.01
N ILE A 600 -10.45 -24.28 -15.42
CA ILE A 600 -10.69 -24.62 -16.84
C ILE A 600 -11.52 -23.55 -17.54
N THR A 601 -12.56 -23.03 -16.88
CA THR A 601 -13.38 -21.94 -17.41
C THR A 601 -12.52 -20.70 -17.66
N THR A 602 -11.60 -20.38 -16.76
CA THR A 602 -10.68 -19.25 -16.90
C THR A 602 -9.73 -19.41 -18.10
N ILE A 603 -9.26 -20.64 -18.37
CA ILE A 603 -8.48 -20.93 -19.59
C ILE A 603 -9.33 -20.72 -20.84
N ALA A 604 -10.55 -21.27 -20.85
CA ALA A 604 -11.46 -21.19 -21.99
C ALA A 604 -11.90 -19.74 -22.30
N THR A 605 -12.15 -18.90 -21.30
CA THR A 605 -12.63 -17.53 -21.52
C THR A 605 -11.56 -16.58 -22.06
N ASN A 606 -10.28 -16.83 -21.76
CA ASN A 606 -9.17 -15.95 -22.13
C ASN A 606 -8.55 -16.31 -23.49
N LEU A 607 -8.75 -17.54 -23.96
CA LEU A 607 -8.19 -18.05 -25.21
C LEU A 607 -8.66 -17.28 -26.48
N PRO A 608 -9.94 -16.89 -26.63
CA PRO A 608 -10.39 -16.14 -27.81
C PRO A 608 -9.73 -14.76 -27.93
N GLU A 609 -9.56 -14.04 -26.82
CA GLU A 609 -8.93 -12.71 -26.81
C GLU A 609 -7.42 -12.80 -27.11
N MET A 610 -6.75 -13.85 -26.61
CA MET A 610 -5.37 -14.16 -26.98
C MET A 610 -5.25 -14.40 -28.50
N THR A 611 -6.10 -15.27 -29.05
CA THR A 611 -6.10 -15.62 -30.48
C THR A 611 -6.30 -14.39 -31.36
N LYS A 612 -7.25 -13.52 -31.02
CA LYS A 612 -7.50 -12.27 -31.73
C LYS A 612 -6.29 -11.34 -31.70
N GLY A 613 -5.64 -11.20 -30.55
CA GLY A 613 -4.45 -10.37 -30.39
C GLY A 613 -3.26 -10.91 -31.20
N VAL A 614 -3.01 -12.21 -31.17
CA VAL A 614 -1.93 -12.85 -31.94
C VAL A 614 -2.15 -12.72 -33.45
N ARG A 615 -3.39 -12.90 -33.93
CA ARG A 615 -3.73 -12.71 -35.35
C ARG A 615 -3.52 -11.28 -35.84
N MET A 616 -3.82 -10.30 -34.99
CA MET A 616 -3.60 -8.88 -35.30
C MET A 616 -2.11 -8.54 -35.34
N ILE A 617 -1.33 -9.03 -34.37
CA ILE A 617 0.13 -8.85 -34.35
C ILE A 617 0.75 -9.49 -35.61
N ALA A 618 0.39 -10.73 -35.92
CA ALA A 618 0.92 -11.46 -37.07
C ALA A 618 0.57 -10.80 -38.43
N ALA A 619 -0.54 -10.05 -38.50
CA ALA A 619 -0.94 -9.30 -39.69
C ALA A 619 -0.24 -7.93 -39.82
N LEU A 620 0.18 -7.34 -38.70
CA LEU A 620 0.84 -6.02 -38.64
C LEU A 620 2.37 -6.10 -38.62
N MET A 621 2.95 -7.31 -38.52
CA MET A 621 4.40 -7.51 -38.55
C MET A 621 4.97 -7.34 -39.96
N ASP A 622 6.09 -6.62 -40.06
CA ASP A 622 6.79 -6.36 -41.34
C ASP A 622 7.38 -7.63 -41.99
N ASP A 623 7.65 -8.67 -41.19
CA ASP A 623 8.20 -9.95 -41.63
C ASP A 623 7.13 -11.05 -41.59
N ASP A 624 6.66 -11.44 -42.77
CA ASP A 624 5.66 -12.49 -42.94
C ASP A 624 6.08 -13.82 -42.31
N THR A 625 7.38 -14.14 -42.33
CA THR A 625 7.89 -15.41 -41.79
C THR A 625 7.84 -15.45 -40.26
N SER A 626 8.06 -14.32 -39.61
CA SER A 626 7.97 -14.20 -38.15
C SER A 626 6.52 -14.18 -37.67
N GLY A 627 5.60 -13.57 -38.44
CA GLY A 627 4.17 -13.63 -38.15
C GLY A 627 3.59 -15.05 -38.22
N GLU A 628 3.97 -15.83 -39.24
CA GLU A 628 3.56 -17.23 -39.37
C GLU A 628 4.12 -18.11 -38.25
N ARG A 629 5.39 -17.88 -37.83
CA ARG A 629 5.97 -18.59 -36.67
C ARG A 629 5.24 -18.30 -35.36
N LEU A 630 4.76 -17.06 -35.18
CA LEU A 630 4.00 -16.69 -33.99
C LEU A 630 2.63 -17.37 -33.96
N LEU A 631 1.95 -17.46 -35.11
CA LEU A 631 0.68 -18.19 -35.24
C LEU A 631 0.85 -19.69 -34.99
N ASP A 632 1.92 -20.31 -35.50
CA ASP A 632 2.23 -21.73 -35.27
C ASP A 632 2.55 -22.00 -33.79
N ALA A 633 3.29 -21.11 -33.12
CA ALA A 633 3.57 -21.21 -31.69
C ALA A 633 2.29 -21.10 -30.84
N ALA A 634 1.41 -20.15 -31.17
CA ALA A 634 0.12 -20.01 -30.49
C ALA A 634 -0.78 -21.23 -30.69
N ARG A 635 -0.75 -21.86 -31.88
CA ARG A 635 -1.50 -23.10 -32.13
C ARG A 635 -0.98 -24.26 -31.29
N LYS A 636 0.33 -24.46 -31.22
CA LYS A 636 0.95 -25.48 -30.37
C LYS A 636 0.58 -25.31 -28.89
N LEU A 637 0.45 -24.06 -28.43
CA LEU A 637 0.01 -23.74 -27.08
C LEU A 637 -1.48 -24.08 -26.87
N CYS A 638 -2.35 -23.84 -27.85
CA CYS A 638 -3.75 -24.29 -27.81
C CYS A 638 -3.85 -25.82 -27.74
N SER A 639 -3.05 -26.54 -28.54
CA SER A 639 -3.02 -28.01 -28.53
C SER A 639 -2.55 -28.55 -27.18
N ALA A 640 -1.56 -27.90 -26.55
CA ALA A 640 -1.10 -28.26 -25.21
C ALA A 640 -2.19 -28.07 -24.14
N PHE A 641 -3.01 -27.01 -24.24
CA PHE A 641 -4.16 -26.84 -23.34
C PHE A 641 -5.27 -27.86 -23.59
N SER A 642 -5.50 -28.27 -24.83
CA SER A 642 -6.42 -29.38 -25.15
C SER A 642 -5.93 -30.68 -24.48
N ASP A 643 -4.63 -30.99 -24.58
CA ASP A 643 -4.08 -32.20 -23.98
C ASP A 643 -4.12 -32.16 -22.45
N LEU A 644 -3.94 -30.98 -21.84
CA LEU A 644 -4.13 -30.77 -20.41
C LEU A 644 -5.58 -31.05 -20.00
N LEU A 645 -6.57 -30.54 -20.74
CA LEU A 645 -7.99 -30.76 -20.43
C LEU A 645 -8.37 -32.24 -20.51
N LYS A 646 -7.88 -32.96 -21.52
CA LYS A 646 -8.05 -34.42 -21.63
C LYS A 646 -7.45 -35.16 -20.44
N ALA A 647 -6.27 -34.74 -19.96
CA ALA A 647 -5.62 -35.34 -18.81
C ALA A 647 -6.38 -35.09 -17.48
N THR A 648 -7.27 -34.09 -17.44
CA THR A 648 -8.09 -33.75 -16.27
C THR A 648 -9.47 -34.40 -16.27
N GLU A 649 -9.80 -35.18 -17.30
CA GLU A 649 -11.05 -35.92 -17.35
C GLU A 649 -11.07 -36.99 -16.24
N PRO A 650 -12.12 -37.03 -15.39
CA PRO A 650 -12.21 -38.03 -14.33
C PRO A 650 -12.32 -39.43 -14.93
N GLU A 651 -11.40 -40.33 -14.56
CA GLU A 651 -11.45 -41.74 -15.00
C GLU A 651 -12.79 -42.36 -14.60
N THR A 652 -13.55 -42.83 -15.58
CA THR A 652 -14.64 -43.77 -15.31
C THR A 652 -14.01 -45.07 -14.84
N LYS A 653 -14.06 -45.35 -13.53
CA LYS A 653 -13.78 -46.69 -13.01
C LYS A 653 -14.68 -47.68 -13.77
N GLU A 654 -14.07 -48.54 -14.61
CA GLU A 654 -14.70 -49.75 -15.14
C GLU A 654 -15.08 -50.72 -14.02
#